data_AF-A0A9P6PSX8-F1
#
_entry.id   AF-A0A9P6PSX8-F1
#
_cell.length_a   1.000
_cell.length_b   1.000
_cell.length_c   1.000
_cell.angle_alpha   90.00
_cell.angle_beta   90.00
_cell.angle_gamma   90.00
#
_symmetry.space_group_name_H-M   'P 1'
#
loop_
_entity.id
_entity.type
_entity.pdbx_description
1 polymer ?
#
loop_
_entity_poly.entity_id
_entity_poly.type
_entity_poly.pdbx_seq_one_letter_code
_entity_poly.pdbx_strand_id
1 'polypeptide(L)'
;MGNPFDDFTSVERRNIFIYIVGIMLYKFGLEAFSGSITLLATDRFNQQNTFTNLAILQGLNQAFQCVGSIAIAPLIKRFPTKNVLSASVFIFGLLSAIIIIIDVSTGGKIPLDGKQRYGAWNSLILFPIYSIIGICHGMVELIRRVIPRDIVGGDVVKLKKMDATVHAFYEVAGTAGAFFSAFLVLRLGNALAPSMTPFLFVFSAIAWTFIGLLDADLENRKRLESLEDRSLLTQIGHGFSHFGLSVYRGVQIIFSSRKFIWLIPGYSIPLFTHRYLESQLTPAFAKRILNQGAYAQIMVGGSNFGELLGAIFVLFFARKIRTPIPWLRLDALCLLIIWILPFSYPAPEDALSYAWTLAAIWIPVSFGWAAGDVSLAAYIQASLAKMEKPDDKVSPLGAVMAFLYSFYIILYAVLGPVLGKVIDNSSKANDGDIRPALIYVGGVMYTVVSVVLMASTFIPKGSFAFNPSLIDDTAIEDEENLVENYHDDFKEPVKIAVIGGSGLYNLEGLEFVAEVSPETPWGKPSDAIIIAKNQAGLHVAFLARHGRGHYLTPTEVPSRANIAALKSLGVEAIIAFSAVGSLREELKPRDFILPSQVIDRTKGIRPSTFFEDGLVAHAMFADPFSAVLEEVIWAQRAVVEDADFHRQKTLICMEGPQFSTRAESNMYRSFGADLINMSVLPEAKLAREAEIAYQMICMSTDYDCWKEHEVAVTVEAVVANLKANTGNAQRLLSAILPGVQEVVESGKATEGLDGSMRFACMTAPEKRSKSAVQKLEFLLPGYYTICN
;
A
#
# COMPACT_ATOMS: atom_id res chain seq x y z
N MET A 1 18.07 13.12 14.54
CA MET A 1 17.52 12.65 13.26
C MET A 1 18.62 12.81 12.22
N GLY A 2 19.09 11.72 11.60
CA GLY A 2 20.04 11.79 10.48
C GLY A 2 19.44 12.55 9.30
N ASN A 3 20.27 13.03 8.38
CA ASN A 3 19.79 13.79 7.23
C ASN A 3 18.87 12.88 6.39
N PRO A 4 17.62 13.31 6.08
CA PRO A 4 16.65 12.47 5.37
C PRO A 4 17.13 12.01 3.99
N PHE A 5 18.22 12.60 3.47
CA PHE A 5 18.80 12.27 2.18
C PHE A 5 20.04 11.34 2.22
N ASP A 6 20.47 10.87 3.38
CA ASP A 6 21.73 10.09 3.49
C ASP A 6 21.67 8.75 2.75
N ASP A 7 20.49 8.12 2.67
CA ASP A 7 20.29 6.82 2.04
C ASP A 7 20.23 6.87 0.49
N PHE A 8 20.19 8.06 -0.11
CA PHE A 8 20.08 8.23 -1.56
C PHE A 8 21.45 8.41 -2.22
N THR A 9 21.63 7.85 -3.41
CA THR A 9 22.82 8.09 -4.24
C THR A 9 22.87 9.55 -4.73
N SER A 10 24.04 10.03 -5.16
CA SER A 10 24.17 11.41 -5.68
C SER A 10 23.27 11.68 -6.90
N VAL A 11 23.02 10.65 -7.72
CA VAL A 11 22.12 10.75 -8.88
C VAL A 11 20.65 10.79 -8.44
N GLU A 12 20.26 9.93 -7.50
CA GLU A 12 18.92 9.94 -6.90
C GLU A 12 18.63 11.29 -6.23
N ARG A 13 19.56 11.82 -5.42
CA ARG A 13 19.40 13.15 -4.77
C ARG A 13 19.19 14.27 -5.80
N ARG A 14 19.98 14.28 -6.89
CA ARG A 14 19.82 15.27 -7.97
C ARG A 14 18.45 15.14 -8.63
N ASN A 15 18.02 13.93 -8.97
CA ASN A 15 16.74 13.69 -9.62
C ASN A 15 15.55 14.02 -8.72
N ILE A 16 15.62 13.66 -7.43
CA ILE A 16 14.63 14.02 -6.41
C ILE A 16 14.52 15.54 -6.28
N PHE A 17 15.66 16.25 -6.21
CA PHE A 17 15.67 17.70 -6.16
C PHE A 17 15.01 18.34 -7.39
N ILE A 18 15.38 17.91 -8.60
CA ILE A 18 14.78 18.39 -9.87
C ILE A 18 13.27 18.12 -9.88
N TYR A 19 12.86 16.94 -9.44
CA TYR A 19 11.46 16.55 -9.39
C TYR A 19 10.67 17.42 -8.39
N ILE A 20 11.21 17.69 -7.20
CA ILE A 20 10.63 18.58 -6.18
C ILE A 20 10.50 20.01 -6.73
N VAL A 21 11.52 20.56 -7.39
CA VAL A 21 11.45 21.90 -7.97
C VAL A 21 10.33 21.97 -9.02
N GLY A 22 10.27 20.99 -9.92
CA GLY A 22 9.20 20.95 -10.93
C GLY A 22 7.80 20.82 -10.31
N ILE A 23 7.62 19.91 -9.34
CA ILE A 23 6.30 19.69 -8.75
C ILE A 23 5.80 20.91 -7.95
N MET A 24 6.69 21.63 -7.28
CA MET A 24 6.36 22.88 -6.60
C MET A 24 5.92 23.96 -7.59
N LEU A 25 6.65 24.15 -8.69
CA LEU A 25 6.28 25.11 -9.73
C LEU A 25 4.91 24.78 -10.34
N TYR A 26 4.70 23.51 -10.67
CA TYR A 26 3.43 23.02 -11.19
C TYR A 26 2.26 23.28 -10.22
N LYS A 27 2.39 22.87 -8.95
CA LYS A 27 1.28 22.99 -7.98
C LYS A 27 0.98 24.44 -7.61
N PHE A 28 2.01 25.26 -7.46
CA PHE A 28 1.82 26.71 -7.30
C PHE A 28 1.04 27.29 -8.48
N GLY A 29 1.45 26.96 -9.71
CA GLY A 29 0.80 27.41 -10.93
C GLY A 29 -0.65 26.92 -11.05
N LEU A 30 -0.91 25.67 -10.66
CA LEU A 30 -2.23 25.05 -10.69
C LEU A 30 -3.22 25.73 -9.75
N GLU A 31 -2.83 26.02 -8.51
CA GLU A 31 -3.69 26.72 -7.54
C GLU A 31 -3.95 28.16 -7.97
N ALA A 32 -2.90 28.87 -8.41
CA ALA A 32 -3.04 30.23 -8.92
C ALA A 32 -3.97 30.29 -10.15
N PHE A 33 -3.83 29.33 -11.07
CA PHE A 33 -4.66 29.21 -12.27
C PHE A 33 -6.13 28.89 -11.92
N SER A 34 -6.36 27.87 -11.10
CA SER A 34 -7.71 27.40 -10.75
C SER A 34 -8.52 28.49 -10.05
N GLY A 35 -7.89 29.24 -9.14
CA GLY A 35 -8.50 30.38 -8.49
C GLY A 35 -8.84 31.51 -9.46
N SER A 36 -7.92 31.85 -10.36
CA SER A 36 -8.11 32.90 -11.36
C SER A 36 -9.23 32.57 -12.35
N ILE A 37 -9.28 31.32 -12.84
CA ILE A 37 -10.33 30.88 -13.78
C ILE A 37 -11.70 30.83 -13.12
N THR A 38 -11.79 30.34 -11.89
CA THR A 38 -13.05 30.33 -11.13
C THR A 38 -13.59 31.75 -11.01
N LEU A 39 -12.74 32.71 -10.68
CA LEU A 39 -13.13 34.11 -10.56
C LEU A 39 -13.50 34.76 -11.89
N LEU A 40 -12.73 34.49 -12.95
CA LEU A 40 -13.05 34.95 -14.30
C LEU A 40 -14.42 34.42 -14.75
N ALA A 41 -14.71 33.15 -14.48
CA ALA A 41 -15.98 32.51 -14.79
C ALA A 41 -17.14 33.13 -14.01
N THR A 42 -16.98 33.38 -12.69
CA THR A 42 -18.03 34.03 -11.88
C THR A 42 -18.34 35.45 -12.35
N ASP A 43 -17.36 36.16 -12.90
CA ASP A 43 -17.55 37.54 -13.36
C ASP A 43 -18.13 37.63 -14.78
N ARG A 44 -17.84 36.63 -15.62
CA ARG A 44 -18.16 36.64 -17.06
C ARG A 44 -19.40 35.84 -17.43
N PHE A 45 -19.81 34.88 -16.61
CA PHE A 45 -21.07 34.18 -16.85
C PHE A 45 -22.26 35.10 -16.57
N ASN A 46 -23.36 34.86 -17.30
CA ASN A 46 -24.60 35.60 -17.15
C ASN A 46 -25.00 35.66 -15.67
N GLN A 47 -25.24 36.87 -15.15
CA GLN A 47 -25.62 37.12 -13.75
C GLN A 47 -26.82 36.27 -13.29
N GLN A 48 -27.66 35.83 -14.23
CA GLN A 48 -28.81 34.98 -13.93
C GLN A 48 -28.43 33.51 -13.65
N ASN A 49 -27.34 32.98 -14.21
CA ASN A 49 -26.99 31.56 -14.08
C ASN A 49 -25.49 31.39 -13.75
N THR A 50 -24.93 32.32 -12.96
CA THR A 50 -23.49 32.39 -12.71
C THR A 50 -22.97 31.12 -12.04
N PHE A 51 -23.58 30.72 -10.93
CA PHE A 51 -23.10 29.61 -10.11
C PHE A 51 -23.49 28.25 -10.71
N THR A 52 -24.62 28.20 -11.42
CA THR A 52 -25.00 27.03 -12.21
C THR A 52 -23.95 26.75 -13.30
N ASN A 53 -23.56 27.77 -14.07
CA ASN A 53 -22.56 27.62 -15.13
C ASN A 53 -21.16 27.33 -14.57
N LEU A 54 -20.80 27.92 -13.42
CA LEU A 54 -19.55 27.61 -12.73
C LEU A 54 -19.49 26.14 -12.31
N ALA A 55 -20.59 25.59 -11.79
CA ALA A 55 -20.67 24.17 -11.43
C ALA A 55 -20.56 23.24 -12.63
N ILE A 56 -21.19 23.57 -13.76
CA ILE A 56 -21.04 22.82 -15.00
C ILE A 56 -19.59 22.88 -15.49
N LEU A 57 -18.95 24.05 -15.42
CA LEU A 57 -17.57 24.26 -15.86
C LEU A 57 -16.60 23.38 -15.06
N GLN A 58 -16.75 23.36 -13.73
CA GLN A 58 -15.94 22.53 -12.83
C GLN A 58 -16.21 21.03 -13.04
N GLY A 59 -17.48 20.63 -13.13
CA GLY A 59 -17.86 19.23 -13.36
C GLY A 59 -17.33 18.68 -14.70
N LEU A 60 -17.41 19.48 -15.78
CA LEU A 60 -16.83 19.12 -17.07
C LEU A 60 -15.31 18.98 -17.00
N ASN A 61 -14.62 19.91 -16.33
CA ASN A 61 -13.18 19.81 -16.15
C ASN A 61 -12.78 18.50 -15.44
N GLN A 62 -13.48 18.13 -14.36
CA GLN A 62 -13.23 16.89 -13.63
C GLN A 62 -13.51 15.64 -14.49
N ALA A 63 -14.59 15.64 -15.29
CA ALA A 63 -14.88 14.54 -16.20
C ALA A 63 -13.76 14.36 -17.26
N PHE A 64 -13.21 15.47 -17.78
CA PHE A 64 -12.11 15.42 -18.73
C PHE A 64 -10.76 15.06 -18.07
N GLN A 65 -10.58 15.31 -16.78
CA GLN A 65 -9.43 14.78 -16.03
C GLN A 65 -9.40 13.24 -16.07
N CYS A 66 -10.55 12.56 -15.95
CA CYS A 66 -10.60 11.10 -16.12
C CYS A 66 -10.10 10.65 -17.49
N VAL A 67 -10.50 11.35 -18.56
CA VAL A 67 -10.04 11.08 -19.92
C VAL A 67 -8.51 11.20 -20.00
N GLY A 68 -7.94 12.24 -19.40
CA GLY A 68 -6.49 12.43 -19.29
C GLY A 68 -5.81 11.28 -18.55
N SER A 69 -6.34 10.86 -17.40
CA SER A 69 -5.76 9.78 -16.61
C SER A 69 -5.77 8.43 -17.35
N ILE A 70 -6.83 8.13 -18.12
CA ILE A 70 -6.95 6.90 -18.94
C ILE A 70 -5.91 6.91 -20.07
N ALA A 71 -5.62 8.06 -20.66
CA ALA A 71 -4.70 8.20 -21.78
C ALA A 71 -3.22 7.94 -21.41
N ILE A 72 -2.85 7.95 -20.13
CA ILE A 72 -1.46 7.81 -19.69
C ILE A 72 -0.91 6.41 -19.97
N ALA A 73 -1.65 5.36 -19.61
CA ALA A 73 -1.17 3.98 -19.70
C ALA A 73 -0.57 3.63 -21.08
N PRO A 74 -1.23 3.95 -22.22
CA PRO A 74 -0.63 3.72 -23.53
C PRO A 74 0.50 4.70 -23.88
N LEU A 75 0.51 5.92 -23.34
CA LEU A 75 1.55 6.91 -23.60
C LEU A 75 2.87 6.58 -22.89
N ILE A 76 2.83 6.15 -21.63
CA ILE A 76 4.04 5.81 -20.86
C ILE A 76 4.69 4.50 -21.31
N LYS A 77 3.95 3.67 -22.04
CA LYS A 77 4.48 2.49 -22.75
C LYS A 77 5.33 2.87 -23.96
N ARG A 78 4.99 3.96 -24.67
CA ARG A 78 5.64 4.42 -25.91
C ARG A 78 6.61 5.56 -25.74
N PHE A 79 6.55 6.24 -24.60
CA PHE A 79 7.34 7.42 -24.34
C PHE A 79 7.83 7.37 -22.89
N PRO A 80 9.06 7.85 -22.61
CA PRO A 80 9.53 8.01 -21.25
C PRO A 80 8.53 8.81 -20.40
N THR A 81 8.25 8.35 -19.19
CA THR A 81 7.29 8.95 -18.25
C THR A 81 7.57 10.44 -18.04
N LYS A 82 8.85 10.81 -17.89
CA LYS A 82 9.30 12.21 -17.80
C LYS A 82 8.93 13.05 -19.02
N ASN A 83 8.97 12.47 -20.23
CA ASN A 83 8.66 13.18 -21.47
C ASN A 83 7.14 13.38 -21.59
N VAL A 84 6.35 12.36 -21.25
CA VAL A 84 4.88 12.48 -21.21
C VAL A 84 4.46 13.53 -20.19
N LEU A 85 5.08 13.53 -18.99
CA LEU A 85 4.82 14.53 -17.96
C LEU A 85 5.17 15.95 -18.45
N SER A 86 6.38 16.13 -18.99
CA SER A 86 6.87 17.42 -19.46
C SER A 86 6.00 17.96 -20.60
N ALA A 87 5.62 17.10 -21.55
CA ALA A 87 4.71 17.47 -22.64
C ALA A 87 3.32 17.86 -22.14
N SER A 88 2.77 17.11 -21.17
CA SER A 88 1.44 17.37 -20.61
C SER A 88 1.38 18.74 -19.92
N VAL A 89 2.39 19.07 -19.10
CA VAL A 89 2.47 20.38 -18.43
C VAL A 89 2.78 21.50 -19.41
N PHE A 90 3.62 21.26 -20.43
CA PHE A 90 3.87 22.26 -21.47
C PHE A 90 2.59 22.61 -22.23
N ILE A 91 1.80 21.62 -22.64
CA ILE A 91 0.50 21.82 -23.29
C ILE A 91 -0.46 22.54 -22.35
N PHE A 92 -0.50 22.17 -21.06
CA PHE A 92 -1.26 22.90 -20.05
C PHE A 92 -0.86 24.40 -20.05
N GLY A 93 0.43 24.70 -19.99
CA GLY A 93 0.96 26.06 -20.09
C GLY A 93 0.43 26.83 -21.30
N LEU A 94 0.52 26.24 -22.49
CA LEU A 94 0.00 26.85 -23.71
C LEU A 94 -1.51 27.10 -23.64
N LEU A 95 -2.30 26.13 -23.20
CA LEU A 95 -3.76 26.25 -23.09
C LEU A 95 -4.17 27.31 -22.06
N SER A 96 -3.45 27.40 -20.94
CA SER A 96 -3.70 28.42 -19.91
C SER A 96 -3.46 29.85 -20.43
N ALA A 97 -2.54 30.02 -21.38
CA ALA A 97 -2.26 31.30 -22.01
C ALA A 97 -3.35 31.77 -22.99
N ILE A 98 -4.10 30.83 -23.61
CA ILE A 98 -5.12 31.15 -24.62
C ILE A 98 -6.17 32.13 -24.07
N ILE A 99 -6.63 31.91 -22.84
CA ILE A 99 -7.66 32.73 -22.21
C ILE A 99 -7.18 34.18 -22.04
N ILE A 100 -5.92 34.35 -21.63
CA ILE A 100 -5.28 35.66 -21.47
C ILE A 100 -5.14 36.35 -22.83
N ILE A 101 -4.66 35.62 -23.85
CA ILE A 101 -4.46 36.14 -25.21
C ILE A 101 -5.80 36.61 -25.79
N ILE A 102 -6.86 35.81 -25.65
CA ILE A 102 -8.20 36.17 -26.13
C ILE A 102 -8.71 37.42 -25.42
N ASP A 103 -8.58 37.51 -24.10
CA ASP A 103 -9.08 38.66 -23.35
C ASP A 103 -8.34 39.96 -23.73
N VAL A 104 -7.01 39.94 -23.79
CA VAL A 104 -6.21 41.11 -24.16
C VAL A 104 -6.41 41.51 -25.62
N SER A 105 -6.41 40.53 -26.55
CA SER A 105 -6.57 40.81 -27.99
C SER A 105 -7.94 41.39 -28.35
N THR A 106 -8.96 41.13 -27.54
CA THR A 106 -10.32 41.66 -27.72
C THR A 106 -10.60 42.90 -26.86
N GLY A 107 -9.57 43.53 -26.30
CA GLY A 107 -9.65 44.84 -25.65
C GLY A 107 -9.62 44.84 -24.12
N GLY A 108 -9.35 43.70 -23.49
CA GLY A 108 -9.14 43.59 -22.03
C GLY A 108 -7.96 44.43 -21.55
N LYS A 109 -8.09 45.05 -20.37
CA LYS A 109 -7.06 45.95 -19.80
C LYS A 109 -6.90 45.73 -18.30
N ILE A 110 -5.69 46.02 -17.81
CA ILE A 110 -5.40 46.06 -16.38
C ILE A 110 -6.31 47.11 -15.72
N PRO A 111 -7.00 46.79 -14.61
CA PRO A 111 -7.93 47.69 -13.94
C PRO A 111 -7.18 48.73 -13.06
N LEU A 112 -6.53 49.71 -13.70
CA LEU A 112 -5.78 50.79 -13.02
C LEU A 112 -6.66 51.70 -12.15
N ASP A 113 -7.96 51.78 -12.46
CA ASP A 113 -9.00 52.52 -11.72
C ASP A 113 -9.84 51.61 -10.82
N GLY A 114 -9.44 50.35 -10.62
CA GLY A 114 -10.18 49.35 -9.87
C GLY A 114 -11.41 48.77 -10.59
N LYS A 115 -11.76 49.25 -11.78
CA LYS A 115 -12.88 48.73 -12.58
C LYS A 115 -12.38 47.66 -13.55
N GLN A 116 -12.92 46.45 -13.43
CA GLN A 116 -12.60 45.35 -14.34
C GLN A 116 -13.00 45.71 -15.78
N ARG A 117 -12.07 45.55 -16.72
CA ARG A 117 -12.27 45.82 -18.15
C ARG A 117 -11.91 44.59 -18.95
N TYR A 118 -12.94 43.85 -19.35
CA TYR A 118 -12.81 42.60 -20.06
C TYR A 118 -12.78 42.79 -21.57
N GLY A 119 -12.13 41.85 -22.27
CA GLY A 119 -12.18 41.78 -23.72
C GLY A 119 -13.55 41.37 -24.26
N ALA A 120 -13.85 41.78 -25.50
CA ALA A 120 -15.07 41.45 -26.22
C ALA A 120 -15.06 40.01 -26.76
N TRP A 121 -15.34 39.03 -25.89
CA TRP A 121 -15.48 37.62 -26.26
C TRP A 121 -16.59 36.91 -25.47
N ASN A 122 -17.12 35.83 -26.06
CA ASN A 122 -18.20 35.04 -25.47
C ASN A 122 -17.66 34.13 -24.35
N SER A 123 -18.15 34.31 -23.12
CA SER A 123 -17.71 33.57 -21.94
C SER A 123 -17.94 32.06 -22.02
N LEU A 124 -18.82 31.59 -22.90
CA LEU A 124 -19.03 30.15 -23.16
C LEU A 124 -17.79 29.45 -23.71
N ILE A 125 -16.82 30.16 -24.28
CA ILE A 125 -15.55 29.56 -24.74
C ILE A 125 -14.71 28.99 -23.57
N LEU A 126 -15.01 29.38 -22.33
CA LEU A 126 -14.38 28.79 -21.14
C LEU A 126 -14.65 27.29 -21.02
N PHE A 127 -15.83 26.80 -21.43
CA PHE A 127 -16.18 25.38 -21.35
C PHE A 127 -15.23 24.47 -22.15
N PRO A 128 -15.07 24.64 -23.48
CA PRO A 128 -14.17 23.79 -24.25
C PRO A 128 -12.70 23.95 -23.83
N ILE A 129 -12.24 25.19 -23.57
CA ILE A 129 -10.83 25.41 -23.17
C ILE A 129 -10.54 24.73 -21.83
N TYR A 130 -11.38 24.95 -20.83
CA TYR A 130 -11.16 24.38 -19.49
C TYR A 130 -11.36 22.86 -19.48
N SER A 131 -12.21 22.30 -20.35
CA SER A 131 -12.33 20.85 -20.52
C SER A 131 -11.04 20.23 -21.07
N ILE A 132 -10.43 20.82 -22.11
CA ILE A 132 -9.15 20.32 -22.65
C ILE A 132 -8.03 20.45 -21.61
N ILE A 133 -8.01 21.56 -20.85
CA ILE A 133 -7.09 21.71 -19.71
C ILE A 133 -7.28 20.59 -18.69
N GLY A 134 -8.53 20.15 -18.45
CA GLY A 134 -8.85 19.00 -17.62
C GLY A 134 -8.10 17.74 -18.06
N ILE A 135 -7.98 17.46 -19.36
CA ILE A 135 -7.20 16.31 -19.88
C ILE A 135 -5.74 16.43 -19.43
N CYS A 136 -5.10 17.57 -19.66
CA CYS A 136 -3.71 17.79 -19.25
C CYS A 136 -3.54 17.66 -17.73
N HIS A 137 -4.46 18.22 -16.96
CA HIS A 137 -4.46 18.11 -15.51
C HIS A 137 -4.53 16.64 -15.05
N GLY A 138 -5.49 15.88 -15.56
CA GLY A 138 -5.62 14.45 -15.23
C GLY A 138 -4.43 13.59 -15.67
N MET A 139 -3.74 13.98 -16.75
CA MET A 139 -2.49 13.34 -17.18
C MET A 139 -1.36 13.58 -16.16
N VAL A 140 -1.21 14.80 -15.70
CA VAL A 140 -0.15 15.19 -14.77
C VAL A 140 -0.36 14.56 -13.39
N GLU A 141 -1.60 14.57 -12.90
CA GLU A 141 -1.98 14.08 -11.58
C GLU A 141 -1.73 12.59 -11.37
N LEU A 142 -1.84 11.77 -12.42
CA LEU A 142 -1.52 10.35 -12.33
C LEU A 142 -0.02 10.09 -12.63
N ILE A 143 0.60 10.74 -13.62
CA ILE A 143 2.04 10.52 -13.90
C ILE A 143 2.92 10.93 -12.72
N ARG A 144 2.56 12.01 -12.00
CA ARG A 144 3.34 12.44 -10.83
C ARG A 144 3.44 11.36 -9.75
N ARG A 145 2.47 10.45 -9.65
CA ARG A 145 2.49 9.32 -8.71
C ARG A 145 3.34 8.14 -9.18
N VAL A 146 3.69 8.08 -10.46
CA VAL A 146 4.48 7.01 -11.07
C VAL A 146 5.98 7.33 -11.06
N ILE A 147 6.35 8.60 -11.28
CA ILE A 147 7.75 9.03 -11.37
C ILE A 147 8.62 8.73 -10.13
N PRO A 148 8.13 8.81 -8.88
CA PRO A 148 8.96 8.48 -7.72
C PRO A 148 9.62 7.10 -7.84
N ARG A 149 8.86 6.09 -8.30
CA ARG A 149 9.38 4.75 -8.57
C ARG A 149 10.44 4.73 -9.68
N ASP A 150 10.26 5.52 -10.74
CA ASP A 150 11.25 5.63 -11.83
C ASP A 150 12.57 6.30 -11.38
N ILE A 151 12.56 7.07 -10.27
CA ILE A 151 13.74 7.78 -9.74
C ILE A 151 14.53 6.93 -8.74
N VAL A 152 13.84 6.22 -7.83
CA VAL A 152 14.49 5.48 -6.73
C VAL A 152 14.41 3.95 -6.87
N GLY A 153 13.73 3.45 -7.91
CA GLY A 153 13.55 2.02 -8.16
C GLY A 153 12.49 1.38 -7.24
N GLY A 154 12.65 0.08 -6.99
CA GLY A 154 11.73 -0.74 -6.18
C GLY A 154 11.99 -0.73 -4.67
N ASP A 155 12.94 0.08 -4.18
CA ASP A 155 13.25 0.17 -2.75
C ASP A 155 12.11 0.86 -1.99
N VAL A 156 11.37 0.08 -1.21
CA VAL A 156 10.18 0.53 -0.49
C VAL A 156 10.49 1.61 0.55
N VAL A 157 11.68 1.56 1.17
CA VAL A 157 12.06 2.52 2.23
C VAL A 157 12.41 3.87 1.60
N LYS A 158 13.19 3.87 0.51
CA LYS A 158 13.51 5.08 -0.25
C LYS A 158 12.26 5.71 -0.85
N LEU A 159 11.36 4.90 -1.40
CA LEU A 159 10.11 5.36 -2.00
C LEU A 159 9.21 6.06 -0.97
N LYS A 160 8.99 5.45 0.20
CA LYS A 160 8.21 6.06 1.29
C LYS A 160 8.79 7.41 1.75
N LYS A 161 10.12 7.51 1.89
CA LYS A 161 10.78 8.77 2.26
C LYS A 161 10.63 9.86 1.20
N MET A 162 10.80 9.48 -0.07
CA MET A 162 10.63 10.38 -1.20
C MET A 162 9.18 10.88 -1.29
N ASP A 163 8.19 9.97 -1.26
CA ASP A 163 6.77 10.30 -1.39
C ASP A 163 6.31 11.27 -0.29
N ALA A 164 6.68 11.02 0.97
CA ALA A 164 6.37 11.91 2.08
C ALA A 164 6.99 13.31 1.89
N THR A 165 8.25 13.36 1.42
CA THR A 165 8.95 14.63 1.19
C THR A 165 8.33 15.41 0.04
N VAL A 166 8.08 14.75 -1.10
CA VAL A 166 7.43 15.33 -2.28
C VAL A 166 6.05 15.87 -1.92
N HIS A 167 5.26 15.10 -1.18
CA HIS A 167 3.91 15.49 -0.78
C HIS A 167 3.93 16.76 0.09
N ALA A 168 4.84 16.84 1.07
CA ALA A 168 4.98 18.03 1.91
C ALA A 168 5.30 19.29 1.08
N PHE A 169 6.26 19.21 0.15
CA PHE A 169 6.60 20.35 -0.72
C PHE A 169 5.47 20.70 -1.70
N TYR A 170 4.74 19.70 -2.19
CA TYR A 170 3.58 19.90 -3.06
C TYR A 170 2.49 20.72 -2.35
N GLU A 171 2.12 20.34 -1.12
CA GLU A 171 1.06 21.04 -0.38
C GLU A 171 1.49 22.44 0.09
N VAL A 172 2.76 22.63 0.45
CA VAL A 172 3.33 23.96 0.74
C VAL A 172 3.23 24.87 -0.49
N ALA A 173 3.58 24.35 -1.67
CA ALA A 173 3.50 25.12 -2.92
C ALA A 173 2.05 25.47 -3.29
N GLY A 174 1.09 24.56 -3.04
CA GLY A 174 -0.33 24.80 -3.27
C GLY A 174 -0.89 25.89 -2.35
N THR A 175 -0.57 25.83 -1.07
CA THR A 175 -0.94 26.86 -0.09
C THR A 175 -0.40 28.24 -0.49
N ALA A 176 0.89 28.30 -0.87
CA ALA A 176 1.51 29.54 -1.33
C ALA A 176 0.86 30.08 -2.62
N GLY A 177 0.54 29.18 -3.57
CA GLY A 177 -0.12 29.53 -4.83
C GLY A 177 -1.50 30.16 -4.63
N ALA A 178 -2.32 29.61 -3.73
CA ALA A 178 -3.65 30.13 -3.42
C ALA A 178 -3.59 31.55 -2.81
N PHE A 179 -2.74 31.77 -1.79
CA PHE A 179 -2.57 33.11 -1.21
C PHE A 179 -2.01 34.12 -2.21
N PHE A 180 -1.05 33.69 -3.04
CA PHE A 180 -0.47 34.55 -4.06
C PHE A 180 -1.48 34.90 -5.16
N SER A 181 -2.37 33.98 -5.50
CA SER A 181 -3.47 34.20 -6.46
C SER A 181 -4.34 35.39 -6.04
N ALA A 182 -4.72 35.47 -4.75
CA ALA A 182 -5.49 36.61 -4.23
C ALA A 182 -4.79 37.94 -4.48
N PHE A 183 -3.47 38.01 -4.25
CA PHE A 183 -2.67 39.20 -4.50
C PHE A 183 -2.61 39.56 -5.99
N LEU A 184 -2.38 38.58 -6.87
CA LEU A 184 -2.34 38.80 -8.31
C LEU A 184 -3.66 39.32 -8.84
N VAL A 185 -4.78 38.76 -8.39
CA VAL A 185 -6.12 39.21 -8.75
C VAL A 185 -6.35 40.66 -8.35
N LEU A 186 -5.99 41.04 -7.12
CA LEU A 186 -6.14 42.41 -6.62
C LEU A 186 -5.28 43.43 -7.39
N ARG A 187 -4.14 43.01 -7.95
CA ARG A 187 -3.19 43.88 -8.66
C ARG A 187 -3.42 43.94 -10.17
N LEU A 188 -3.63 42.79 -10.81
CA LEU A 188 -3.68 42.64 -12.27
C LEU A 188 -5.10 42.55 -12.81
N GLY A 189 -6.10 42.32 -11.96
CA GLY A 189 -7.46 42.05 -12.36
C GLY A 189 -7.68 40.58 -12.76
N ASN A 190 -8.95 40.19 -12.90
CA ASN A 190 -9.35 38.79 -12.92
C ASN A 190 -8.89 38.05 -14.18
N ALA A 191 -8.84 38.75 -15.32
CA ALA A 191 -8.44 38.17 -16.60
C ALA A 191 -6.92 38.01 -16.75
N LEU A 192 -6.13 38.87 -16.09
CA LEU A 192 -4.66 38.89 -16.19
C LEU A 192 -3.96 38.27 -14.98
N ALA A 193 -4.69 38.00 -13.89
CA ALA A 193 -4.19 37.25 -12.74
C ALA A 193 -3.46 35.94 -13.10
N PRO A 194 -3.93 35.10 -14.06
CA PRO A 194 -3.22 33.87 -14.40
C PRO A 194 -1.97 34.10 -15.27
N SER A 195 -1.55 35.34 -15.56
CA SER A 195 -0.43 35.65 -16.47
C SER A 195 0.90 34.99 -16.11
N MET A 196 1.15 34.70 -14.83
CA MET A 196 2.35 34.00 -14.39
C MET A 196 2.28 32.47 -14.61
N THR A 197 1.08 31.90 -14.71
CA THR A 197 0.85 30.45 -14.72
C THR A 197 1.45 29.73 -15.93
N PRO A 198 1.41 30.26 -17.18
CA PRO A 198 2.07 29.62 -18.32
C PRO A 198 3.59 29.50 -18.11
N PHE A 199 4.23 30.51 -17.53
CA PHE A 199 5.67 30.49 -17.27
C PHE A 199 6.04 29.44 -16.22
N LEU A 200 5.27 29.34 -15.14
CA LEU A 200 5.49 28.31 -14.12
C LEU A 200 5.34 26.90 -14.69
N PHE A 201 4.32 26.67 -15.52
CA PHE A 201 4.14 25.38 -16.19
C PHE A 201 5.28 25.08 -17.18
N VAL A 202 5.72 26.05 -17.97
CA VAL A 202 6.87 25.88 -18.88
C VAL A 202 8.16 25.57 -18.09
N PHE A 203 8.43 26.27 -16.99
CA PHE A 203 9.60 25.99 -16.16
C PHE A 203 9.52 24.63 -15.47
N SER A 204 8.34 24.22 -15.01
CA SER A 204 8.11 22.86 -14.50
C SER A 204 8.39 21.80 -15.57
N ALA A 205 7.88 22.01 -16.79
CA ALA A 205 8.10 21.10 -17.91
C ALA A 205 9.59 21.00 -18.25
N ILE A 206 10.29 22.13 -18.34
CA ILE A 206 11.74 22.19 -18.59
C ILE A 206 12.50 21.45 -17.48
N ALA A 207 12.21 21.72 -16.21
CA ALA A 207 12.87 21.06 -15.08
C ALA A 207 12.80 19.53 -15.20
N TRP A 208 11.60 18.99 -15.47
CA TRP A 208 11.42 17.54 -15.56
C TRP A 208 12.06 16.87 -16.78
N THR A 209 12.43 17.63 -17.82
CA THR A 209 13.24 17.07 -18.92
C THR A 209 14.63 16.62 -18.46
N PHE A 210 15.17 17.23 -17.39
CA PHE A 210 16.50 16.95 -16.84
C PHE A 210 16.54 15.77 -15.85
N ILE A 211 15.40 15.12 -15.56
CA ILE A 211 15.39 13.90 -14.76
C ILE A 211 16.09 12.78 -15.56
N GLY A 212 17.12 12.16 -14.95
CA GLY A 212 17.77 10.97 -15.49
C GLY A 212 17.02 9.70 -15.07
N LEU A 213 16.64 8.85 -16.02
CA LEU A 213 16.03 7.54 -15.71
C LEU A 213 17.14 6.50 -15.47
N LEU A 214 16.84 5.46 -14.69
CA LEU A 214 17.73 4.31 -14.51
C LEU A 214 17.90 3.54 -15.84
N ASP A 215 19.13 3.14 -16.18
CA ASP A 215 19.45 2.50 -17.46
C ASP A 215 18.69 1.17 -17.69
N ALA A 216 18.41 0.42 -16.63
CA ALA A 216 17.67 -0.85 -16.68
C ALA A 216 16.21 -0.67 -17.13
N ASP A 217 15.56 0.46 -16.80
CA ASP A 217 14.19 0.75 -17.22
C ASP A 217 14.12 1.19 -18.69
N LEU A 218 15.20 1.76 -19.23
CA LEU A 218 15.31 2.14 -20.64
C LEU A 218 15.40 0.92 -21.55
N GLU A 219 16.13 -0.14 -21.16
CA GLU A 219 16.23 -1.38 -21.94
C GLU A 219 14.92 -2.20 -21.93
N ASN A 220 14.28 -2.33 -20.76
CA ASN A 220 12.99 -3.03 -20.65
C ASN A 220 11.89 -2.34 -21.49
N ARG A 221 11.88 -1.01 -21.54
CA ARG A 221 10.92 -0.25 -22.36
C ARG A 221 11.14 -0.44 -23.86
N LYS A 222 12.40 -0.39 -24.33
CA LYS A 222 12.74 -0.66 -25.74
C LYS A 222 12.31 -2.06 -26.19
N ARG A 223 12.37 -3.04 -25.28
CA ARG A 223 11.91 -4.41 -25.51
C ARG A 223 10.38 -4.54 -25.56
N LEU A 224 9.65 -3.75 -24.77
CA LEU A 224 8.19 -3.70 -24.80
C LEU A 224 7.65 -2.98 -26.05
N GLU A 225 8.33 -1.91 -26.50
CA GLU A 225 7.98 -1.20 -27.73
C GLU A 225 8.12 -2.07 -28.98
N SER A 226 9.10 -2.99 -29.03
CA SER A 226 9.29 -3.89 -30.17
C SER A 226 8.27 -5.02 -30.26
N LEU A 227 7.43 -5.22 -29.24
CA LEU A 227 6.45 -6.30 -29.16
C LEU A 227 5.00 -5.85 -29.46
N GLU A 228 4.71 -4.55 -29.54
CA GLU A 228 3.32 -4.04 -29.64
C GLU A 228 3.03 -3.31 -30.97
N ASP A 229 2.37 -4.00 -31.91
CA ASP A 229 2.07 -3.53 -33.28
C ASP A 229 0.71 -2.78 -33.41
N ARG A 230 0.10 -2.34 -32.30
CA ARG A 230 -1.25 -1.73 -32.31
C ARG A 230 -1.19 -0.21 -32.43
N SER A 231 -2.20 0.42 -33.04
CA SER A 231 -2.31 1.89 -33.08
C SER A 231 -2.64 2.49 -31.71
N LEU A 232 -2.16 3.71 -31.46
CA LEU A 232 -2.38 4.42 -30.18
C LEU A 232 -3.87 4.63 -29.89
N LEU A 233 -4.65 4.94 -30.93
CA LEU A 233 -6.09 5.16 -30.82
C LEU A 233 -6.82 3.91 -30.32
N THR A 234 -6.46 2.73 -30.84
CA THR A 234 -7.02 1.45 -30.41
C THR A 234 -6.65 1.14 -28.97
N GLN A 235 -5.44 1.47 -28.53
CA GLN A 235 -5.01 1.29 -27.13
C GLN A 235 -5.77 2.22 -26.16
N ILE A 236 -6.01 3.48 -26.55
CA ILE A 236 -6.85 4.41 -25.78
C ILE A 236 -8.28 3.87 -25.66
N GLY A 237 -8.85 3.36 -26.76
CA GLY A 237 -10.17 2.72 -26.76
C GLY A 237 -10.27 1.51 -25.81
N HIS A 238 -9.25 0.65 -25.80
CA HIS A 238 -9.15 -0.43 -24.81
C HIS A 238 -9.02 0.12 -23.38
N GLY A 239 -8.29 1.21 -23.16
CA GLY A 239 -8.18 1.89 -21.86
C GLY A 239 -9.54 2.31 -21.30
N PHE A 240 -10.42 2.88 -22.12
CA PHE A 240 -11.79 3.21 -21.72
C PHE A 240 -12.62 1.96 -21.36
N SER A 241 -12.49 0.88 -22.13
CA SER A 241 -13.17 -0.39 -21.83
C SER A 241 -12.69 -0.98 -20.50
N HIS A 242 -11.38 -0.97 -20.26
CA HIS A 242 -10.79 -1.41 -18.99
C HIS A 242 -11.23 -0.53 -17.83
N PHE A 243 -11.28 0.79 -17.99
CA PHE A 243 -11.78 1.69 -16.97
C PHE A 243 -13.25 1.40 -16.62
N GLY A 244 -14.11 1.20 -17.62
CA GLY A 244 -15.51 0.83 -17.39
C GLY A 244 -15.64 -0.50 -16.65
N LEU A 245 -14.82 -1.49 -17.01
CA LEU A 245 -14.75 -2.77 -16.28
C LEU A 245 -14.29 -2.56 -14.83
N SER A 246 -13.32 -1.68 -14.59
CA SER A 246 -12.83 -1.35 -13.25
C SER A 246 -13.90 -0.68 -12.39
N VAL A 247 -14.64 0.27 -12.94
CA VAL A 247 -15.77 0.91 -12.24
C VAL A 247 -16.83 -0.14 -11.91
N TYR A 248 -17.19 -1.01 -12.86
CA TYR A 248 -18.15 -2.09 -12.63
C TYR A 248 -17.70 -3.06 -11.53
N ARG A 249 -16.44 -3.49 -11.55
CA ARG A 249 -15.87 -4.34 -10.49
C ARG A 249 -15.86 -3.61 -9.14
N GLY A 250 -15.56 -2.31 -9.12
CA GLY A 250 -15.61 -1.47 -7.91
C GLY A 250 -17.01 -1.41 -7.31
N VAL A 251 -18.04 -1.24 -8.14
CA VAL A 251 -19.46 -1.35 -7.73
C VAL A 251 -19.71 -2.71 -7.09
N GLN A 252 -19.31 -3.80 -7.75
CA GLN A 252 -19.52 -5.14 -7.21
C GLN A 252 -18.85 -5.30 -5.84
N ILE A 253 -17.60 -4.89 -5.67
CA ILE A 253 -16.87 -5.02 -4.40
C ILE A 253 -17.57 -4.21 -3.29
N ILE A 254 -17.92 -2.95 -3.57
CA ILE A 254 -18.50 -2.06 -2.56
C ILE A 254 -19.91 -2.48 -2.13
N PHE A 255 -20.75 -2.90 -3.07
CA PHE A 255 -22.13 -3.27 -2.76
C PHE A 255 -22.29 -4.73 -2.33
N SER A 256 -21.32 -5.61 -2.61
CA SER A 256 -21.39 -7.02 -2.18
C SER A 256 -20.94 -7.23 -0.73
N SER A 257 -20.28 -6.25 -0.11
CA SER A 257 -19.76 -6.37 1.25
C SER A 257 -20.13 -5.17 2.12
N ARG A 258 -20.67 -5.47 3.30
CA ARG A 258 -20.90 -4.46 4.35
C ARG A 258 -19.61 -3.75 4.78
N LYS A 259 -18.45 -4.39 4.58
CA LYS A 259 -17.12 -3.84 4.88
C LYS A 259 -16.78 -2.59 4.07
N PHE A 260 -17.34 -2.43 2.88
CA PHE A 260 -16.96 -1.37 1.95
C PHE A 260 -18.10 -0.40 1.63
N ILE A 261 -19.35 -0.76 1.94
CA ILE A 261 -20.52 0.07 1.61
C ILE A 261 -20.45 1.48 2.20
N TRP A 262 -19.83 1.63 3.37
CA TRP A 262 -19.68 2.90 4.07
C TRP A 262 -18.61 3.80 3.45
N LEU A 263 -17.77 3.30 2.53
CA LEU A 263 -16.79 4.12 1.82
C LEU A 263 -17.46 5.16 0.89
N ILE A 264 -18.65 4.91 0.37
CA ILE A 264 -19.37 5.90 -0.46
C ILE A 264 -19.67 7.16 0.37
N PRO A 265 -20.42 7.06 1.50
CA PRO A 265 -20.67 8.22 2.36
C PRO A 265 -19.43 8.69 3.13
N GLY A 266 -18.42 7.82 3.35
CA GLY A 266 -17.18 8.16 4.05
C GLY A 266 -16.10 8.81 3.19
N TYR A 267 -16.14 8.63 1.86
CA TYR A 267 -15.11 9.11 0.93
C TYR A 267 -15.67 10.09 -0.10
N SER A 268 -16.59 9.62 -0.95
CA SER A 268 -17.03 10.37 -2.13
C SER A 268 -17.88 11.58 -1.77
N ILE A 269 -18.72 11.49 -0.72
CA ILE A 269 -19.54 12.62 -0.27
C ILE A 269 -18.68 13.72 0.37
N PRO A 270 -17.77 13.43 1.32
CA PRO A 270 -16.83 14.43 1.85
C PRO A 270 -16.00 15.09 0.75
N LEU A 271 -15.45 14.28 -0.16
CA LEU A 271 -14.68 14.80 -1.31
C LEU A 271 -15.51 15.78 -2.15
N PHE A 272 -16.79 15.47 -2.40
CA PHE A 272 -17.71 16.40 -3.05
C PHE A 272 -17.91 17.69 -2.25
N THR A 273 -18.23 17.59 -0.97
CA THR A 273 -18.59 18.77 -0.17
C THR A 273 -17.42 19.71 0.07
N HIS A 274 -16.20 19.18 0.26
CA HIS A 274 -15.01 20.00 0.44
C HIS A 274 -14.62 20.69 -0.87
N ARG A 275 -14.63 19.97 -1.99
CA ARG A 275 -14.38 20.60 -3.30
C ARG A 275 -15.48 21.60 -3.67
N TYR A 276 -16.73 21.35 -3.31
CA TYR A 276 -17.82 22.31 -3.49
C TYR A 276 -17.65 23.57 -2.63
N LEU A 277 -17.17 23.42 -1.38
CA LEU A 277 -16.85 24.54 -0.49
C LEU A 277 -15.85 25.50 -1.15
N GLU A 278 -14.75 24.96 -1.66
CA GLU A 278 -13.65 25.72 -2.24
C GLU A 278 -13.97 26.31 -3.61
N SER A 279 -14.61 25.52 -4.48
CA SER A 279 -14.79 25.88 -5.90
C SER A 279 -16.12 26.57 -6.21
N GLN A 280 -17.10 26.54 -5.30
CA GLN A 280 -18.42 27.14 -5.52
C GLN A 280 -18.84 28.06 -4.38
N LEU A 281 -18.93 27.52 -3.15
CA LEU A 281 -19.54 28.24 -2.04
C LEU A 281 -18.70 29.44 -1.61
N THR A 282 -17.38 29.25 -1.51
CA THR A 282 -16.42 30.31 -1.16
C THR A 282 -16.36 31.42 -2.21
N PRO A 283 -16.27 31.11 -3.53
CA PRO A 283 -16.44 32.12 -4.59
C PRO A 283 -17.78 32.85 -4.55
N ALA A 284 -18.88 32.14 -4.29
CA ALA A 284 -20.20 32.75 -4.19
C ALA A 284 -20.29 33.75 -3.03
N PHE A 285 -19.79 33.35 -1.86
CA PHE A 285 -19.71 34.21 -0.68
C PHE A 285 -18.83 35.44 -0.93
N ALA A 286 -17.61 35.25 -1.44
CA ALA A 286 -16.69 36.34 -1.73
C ALA A 286 -17.28 37.34 -2.73
N LYS A 287 -17.94 36.85 -3.79
CA LYS A 287 -18.49 37.70 -4.84
C LYS A 287 -19.75 38.44 -4.40
N ARG A 288 -20.69 37.78 -3.71
CA ARG A 288 -22.03 38.32 -3.43
C ARG A 288 -22.16 38.95 -2.05
N ILE A 289 -21.35 38.56 -1.07
CA ILE A 289 -21.41 39.10 0.30
C ILE A 289 -20.23 40.03 0.57
N LEU A 290 -19.00 39.64 0.20
CA LEU A 290 -17.82 40.49 0.40
C LEU A 290 -17.60 41.52 -0.72
N ASN A 291 -18.41 41.48 -1.78
CA ASN A 291 -18.29 42.32 -2.99
C ASN A 291 -16.90 42.28 -3.65
N GLN A 292 -16.11 41.24 -3.37
CA GLN A 292 -14.76 41.10 -3.90
C GLN A 292 -14.40 39.62 -4.05
N GLY A 293 -14.48 39.12 -5.27
CA GLY A 293 -14.24 37.70 -5.55
C GLY A 293 -12.79 37.25 -5.30
N ALA A 294 -11.82 38.17 -5.30
CA ALA A 294 -10.42 37.87 -4.96
C ALA A 294 -10.26 37.25 -3.56
N TYR A 295 -11.14 37.63 -2.63
CA TYR A 295 -11.11 37.13 -1.26
C TYR A 295 -11.46 35.65 -1.16
N ALA A 296 -12.06 35.05 -2.19
CA ALA A 296 -12.23 33.61 -2.29
C ALA A 296 -10.90 32.87 -2.17
N GLN A 297 -9.83 33.40 -2.77
CA GLN A 297 -8.52 32.76 -2.77
C GLN A 297 -7.78 32.89 -1.44
N ILE A 298 -8.11 33.89 -0.62
CA ILE A 298 -7.63 33.98 0.77
C ILE A 298 -8.25 32.85 1.59
N MET A 299 -9.57 32.66 1.46
CA MET A 299 -10.31 31.61 2.15
C MET A 299 -9.85 30.21 1.69
N VAL A 300 -9.70 29.98 0.38
CA VAL A 300 -9.14 28.73 -0.18
C VAL A 300 -7.69 28.52 0.29
N GLY A 301 -6.87 29.56 0.40
CA GLY A 301 -5.54 29.44 1.00
C GLY A 301 -5.56 28.93 2.44
N GLY A 302 -6.54 29.37 3.24
CA GLY A 302 -6.81 28.81 4.57
C GLY A 302 -7.22 27.34 4.53
N SER A 303 -8.05 26.95 3.57
CA SER A 303 -8.41 25.54 3.30
C SER A 303 -7.18 24.69 2.99
N ASN A 304 -6.39 25.06 1.98
CA ASN A 304 -5.16 24.36 1.58
C ASN A 304 -4.17 24.22 2.74
N PHE A 305 -4.06 25.25 3.58
CA PHE A 305 -3.22 25.19 4.78
C PHE A 305 -3.76 24.19 5.82
N GLY A 306 -5.08 24.11 5.98
CA GLY A 306 -5.75 23.07 6.75
C GLY A 306 -5.47 21.66 6.20
N GLU A 307 -5.55 21.47 4.88
CA GLU A 307 -5.24 20.20 4.22
C GLU A 307 -3.80 19.75 4.53
N LEU A 308 -2.83 20.66 4.39
CA LEU A 308 -1.41 20.44 4.72
C LEU A 308 -1.24 20.02 6.19
N LEU A 309 -1.87 20.72 7.13
CA LEU A 309 -1.77 20.40 8.56
C LEU A 309 -2.41 19.03 8.86
N GLY A 310 -3.55 18.70 8.26
CA GLY A 310 -4.23 17.42 8.42
C GLY A 310 -3.37 16.25 7.96
N ALA A 311 -2.79 16.35 6.75
CA ALA A 311 -1.91 15.32 6.20
C ALA A 311 -0.65 15.10 7.07
N ILE A 312 0.01 16.19 7.50
CA ILE A 312 1.17 16.12 8.39
C ILE A 312 0.79 15.48 9.73
N PHE A 313 -0.38 15.84 10.28
CA PHE A 313 -0.83 15.33 11.58
C PHE A 313 -1.08 13.82 11.53
N VAL A 314 -1.69 13.30 10.45
CA VAL A 314 -1.83 11.85 10.26
C VAL A 314 -0.47 11.16 10.26
N LEU A 315 0.56 11.72 9.61
CA LEU A 315 1.90 11.13 9.62
C LEU A 315 2.50 11.01 11.03
N PHE A 316 2.31 12.01 11.90
CA PHE A 316 2.79 11.97 13.28
C PHE A 316 1.99 11.02 14.18
N PHE A 317 0.70 10.85 13.91
CA PHE A 317 -0.22 10.05 14.74
C PHE A 317 -0.57 8.69 14.16
N ALA A 318 0.03 8.29 13.03
CA ALA A 318 -0.22 7.03 12.34
C ALA A 318 -0.04 5.78 13.23
N ARG A 319 0.80 5.87 14.28
CA ARG A 319 0.97 4.78 15.26
C ARG A 319 -0.11 4.73 16.34
N LYS A 320 -0.76 5.86 16.65
CA LYS A 320 -1.76 5.97 17.73
C LYS A 320 -3.18 5.81 17.21
N ILE A 321 -3.47 6.34 16.03
CA ILE A 321 -4.79 6.28 15.40
C ILE A 321 -4.69 5.34 14.21
N ARG A 322 -5.24 4.14 14.38
CA ARG A 322 -5.05 3.01 13.45
C ARG A 322 -6.12 2.95 12.37
N THR A 323 -7.30 3.49 12.65
CA THR A 323 -8.44 3.50 11.73
C THR A 323 -8.77 4.92 11.25
N PRO A 324 -9.43 5.05 10.10
CA PRO A 324 -9.88 6.34 9.59
C PRO A 324 -11.06 6.94 10.36
N ILE A 325 -11.75 6.15 11.20
CA ILE A 325 -12.98 6.54 11.88
C ILE A 325 -12.84 7.82 12.74
N PRO A 326 -11.81 8.00 13.58
CA PRO A 326 -11.69 9.21 14.39
C PRO A 326 -11.59 10.48 13.53
N TRP A 327 -10.87 10.40 12.41
CA TRP A 327 -10.69 11.51 11.48
C TRP A 327 -11.98 11.84 10.73
N LEU A 328 -12.73 10.84 10.29
CA LEU A 328 -14.01 11.03 9.62
C LEU A 328 -15.08 11.61 10.56
N ARG A 329 -15.04 11.25 11.85
CA ARG A 329 -15.91 11.86 12.88
C ARG A 329 -15.54 13.31 13.14
N LEU A 330 -14.23 13.60 13.20
CA LEU A 330 -13.74 14.98 13.32
C LEU A 330 -14.18 15.80 12.11
N ASP A 331 -14.02 15.28 10.89
CA ASP A 331 -14.49 15.93 9.66
C ASP A 331 -16.00 16.22 9.71
N ALA A 332 -16.81 15.22 10.08
CA ALA A 332 -18.26 15.40 10.23
C ALA A 332 -18.62 16.55 11.18
N LEU A 333 -17.92 16.68 12.32
CA LEU A 333 -18.15 17.78 13.25
C LEU A 333 -17.67 19.12 12.68
N CYS A 334 -16.50 19.14 12.05
CA CYS A 334 -15.94 20.36 11.47
C CYS A 334 -16.79 20.91 10.31
N LEU A 335 -17.48 20.07 9.53
CA LEU A 335 -18.40 20.52 8.48
C LEU A 335 -19.52 21.44 9.00
N LEU A 336 -19.90 21.33 10.29
CA LEU A 336 -20.91 22.18 10.89
C LEU A 336 -20.44 23.63 11.06
N ILE A 337 -19.14 23.90 11.01
CA ILE A 337 -18.57 25.26 11.08
C ILE A 337 -19.07 26.13 9.91
N ILE A 338 -19.44 25.52 8.78
CA ILE A 338 -19.92 26.22 7.58
C ILE A 338 -21.22 26.99 7.83
N TRP A 339 -21.95 26.67 8.91
CA TRP A 339 -23.06 27.48 9.44
C TRP A 339 -22.70 28.93 9.76
N ILE A 340 -21.42 29.29 9.80
CA ILE A 340 -21.04 30.70 9.96
C ILE A 340 -21.47 31.55 8.76
N LEU A 341 -21.41 31.03 7.52
CA LEU A 341 -21.59 31.81 6.30
C LEU A 341 -22.96 32.51 6.19
N PRO A 342 -24.12 31.86 6.47
CA PRO A 342 -25.42 32.51 6.36
C PRO A 342 -25.62 33.65 7.38
N PHE A 343 -24.90 33.60 8.50
CA PHE A 343 -25.01 34.57 9.61
C PHE A 343 -23.88 35.61 9.60
N SER A 344 -23.09 35.66 8.53
CA SER A 344 -22.04 36.65 8.33
C SER A 344 -22.60 37.99 7.80
N TYR A 345 -22.35 39.07 8.53
CA TYR A 345 -22.71 40.44 8.14
C TYR A 345 -21.49 41.39 8.21
N PRO A 346 -20.42 41.14 7.45
CA PRO A 346 -19.27 42.03 7.44
C PRO A 346 -19.66 43.39 6.84
N ALA A 347 -19.23 44.47 7.48
CA ALA A 347 -19.27 45.79 6.85
C ALA A 347 -18.34 45.80 5.62
N PRO A 348 -18.65 46.57 4.56
CA PRO A 348 -17.80 46.62 3.36
C PRO A 348 -16.33 46.99 3.65
N GLU A 349 -16.10 47.83 4.66
CA GLU A 349 -14.77 48.27 5.09
C GLU A 349 -13.95 47.14 5.74
N ASP A 350 -14.63 46.15 6.34
CA ASP A 350 -14.02 45.01 7.05
C ASP A 350 -13.91 43.75 6.19
N ALA A 351 -14.35 43.78 4.93
CA ALA A 351 -14.47 42.60 4.09
C ALA A 351 -13.16 41.80 3.93
N LEU A 352 -12.01 42.50 3.87
CA LEU A 352 -10.69 41.86 3.81
C LEU A 352 -10.32 41.16 5.13
N SER A 353 -10.51 41.86 6.26
CA SER A 353 -10.26 41.29 7.60
C SER A 353 -11.16 40.08 7.86
N TYR A 354 -12.40 40.15 7.40
CA TYR A 354 -13.35 39.05 7.48
C TYR A 354 -12.93 37.85 6.64
N ALA A 355 -12.39 38.07 5.42
CA ALA A 355 -11.87 37.00 4.58
C ALA A 355 -10.72 36.22 5.25
N TRP A 356 -9.81 36.93 5.94
CA TRP A 356 -8.74 36.29 6.72
C TRP A 356 -9.27 35.54 7.94
N THR A 357 -10.32 36.06 8.58
CA THR A 357 -11.00 35.36 9.67
C THR A 357 -11.61 34.05 9.17
N LEU A 358 -12.30 34.08 8.03
CA LEU A 358 -12.85 32.88 7.40
C LEU A 358 -11.75 31.90 6.94
N ALA A 359 -10.61 32.41 6.45
CA ALA A 359 -9.47 31.55 6.12
C ALA A 359 -8.97 30.77 7.35
N ALA A 360 -8.88 31.41 8.52
CA ALA A 360 -8.52 30.73 9.77
C ALA A 360 -9.58 29.70 10.19
N ILE A 361 -10.86 29.96 9.89
CA ILE A 361 -11.99 29.07 10.20
C ILE A 361 -12.05 27.88 9.23
N TRP A 362 -11.56 27.99 8.00
CA TRP A 362 -11.44 26.87 7.06
C TRP A 362 -10.32 25.87 7.41
N ILE A 363 -9.32 26.28 8.19
CA ILE A 363 -8.25 25.38 8.65
C ILE A 363 -8.82 24.10 9.31
N PRO A 364 -9.66 24.16 10.37
CA PRO A 364 -10.19 22.96 11.01
C PRO A 364 -11.13 22.14 10.10
N VAL A 365 -11.82 22.79 9.16
CA VAL A 365 -12.70 22.12 8.19
C VAL A 365 -11.88 21.21 7.27
N SER A 366 -10.87 21.77 6.62
CA SER A 366 -10.05 21.04 5.65
C SER A 366 -9.01 20.13 6.33
N PHE A 367 -8.63 20.43 7.57
CA PHE A 367 -7.83 19.54 8.41
C PHE A 367 -8.52 18.20 8.63
N GLY A 368 -9.79 18.21 9.06
CA GLY A 368 -10.56 16.99 9.32
C GLY A 368 -10.68 16.14 8.06
N TRP A 369 -10.98 16.79 6.95
CA TRP A 369 -11.06 16.16 5.63
C TRP A 369 -9.76 15.51 5.18
N ALA A 370 -8.66 16.25 5.15
CA ALA A 370 -7.38 15.74 4.65
C ALA A 370 -6.87 14.61 5.54
N ALA A 371 -7.06 14.71 6.85
CA ALA A 371 -6.75 13.62 7.76
C ALA A 371 -7.60 12.36 7.46
N GLY A 372 -8.88 12.56 7.17
CA GLY A 372 -9.81 11.51 6.73
C GLY A 372 -9.40 10.86 5.41
N ASP A 373 -9.11 11.65 4.37
CA ASP A 373 -8.73 11.18 3.03
C ASP A 373 -7.44 10.36 3.07
N VAL A 374 -6.39 10.87 3.70
CA VAL A 374 -5.10 10.17 3.83
C VAL A 374 -5.27 8.86 4.60
N SER A 375 -5.98 8.88 5.72
CA SER A 375 -6.19 7.68 6.54
C SER A 375 -7.09 6.65 5.84
N LEU A 376 -8.14 7.10 5.13
CA LEU A 376 -9.06 6.21 4.44
C LEU A 376 -8.40 5.59 3.20
N ALA A 377 -7.60 6.34 2.46
CA ALA A 377 -6.82 5.81 1.33
C ALA A 377 -5.88 4.68 1.81
N ALA A 378 -5.17 4.89 2.92
CA ALA A 378 -4.32 3.86 3.53
C ALA A 378 -5.14 2.62 3.96
N TYR A 379 -6.32 2.83 4.56
CA TYR A 379 -7.23 1.75 4.94
C TYR A 379 -7.74 0.94 3.73
N ILE A 380 -8.15 1.61 2.65
CA ILE A 380 -8.61 0.97 1.41
C ILE A 380 -7.49 0.13 0.79
N GLN A 381 -6.27 0.68 0.74
CA GLN A 381 -5.07 -0.03 0.26
C GLN A 381 -4.81 -1.30 1.07
N ALA A 382 -4.76 -1.19 2.39
CA ALA A 382 -4.53 -2.34 3.27
C ALA A 382 -5.63 -3.40 3.15
N SER A 383 -6.90 -2.99 3.05
CA SER A 383 -8.04 -3.89 2.99
C SER A 383 -8.18 -4.63 1.65
N LEU A 384 -7.74 -4.02 0.55
CA LEU A 384 -7.92 -4.57 -0.81
C LEU A 384 -6.67 -5.24 -1.38
N ALA A 385 -5.47 -4.96 -0.86
CA ALA A 385 -4.24 -5.65 -1.26
C ALA A 385 -4.36 -7.19 -1.09
N LYS A 386 -5.20 -7.64 -0.15
CA LYS A 386 -5.45 -9.07 0.12
C LYS A 386 -6.44 -9.73 -0.85
N MET A 387 -7.19 -8.94 -1.63
CA MET A 387 -8.15 -9.45 -2.63
C MET A 387 -7.53 -9.64 -4.02
N GLU A 388 -6.28 -9.22 -4.23
CA GLU A 388 -5.62 -9.32 -5.53
C GLU A 388 -5.37 -10.78 -5.93
N LYS A 389 -6.15 -11.25 -6.91
CA LYS A 389 -5.95 -12.55 -7.59
C LYS A 389 -5.07 -12.35 -8.84
N PRO A 390 -4.11 -13.25 -9.12
CA PRO A 390 -3.18 -13.11 -10.25
C PRO A 390 -3.84 -13.02 -11.65
N ASP A 391 -5.01 -13.63 -11.83
CA ASP A 391 -5.70 -13.73 -13.13
C ASP A 391 -6.75 -12.63 -13.39
N ASP A 392 -6.96 -11.71 -12.44
CA ASP A 392 -7.95 -10.66 -12.64
C ASP A 392 -7.38 -9.54 -13.52
N LYS A 393 -8.09 -9.24 -14.63
CA LYS A 393 -7.73 -8.15 -15.56
C LYS A 393 -7.73 -6.76 -14.90
N VAL A 394 -8.23 -6.65 -13.67
CA VAL A 394 -8.37 -5.41 -12.92
C VAL A 394 -8.03 -5.67 -11.44
N SER A 395 -7.10 -4.89 -10.89
CA SER A 395 -6.81 -4.88 -9.45
C SER A 395 -8.05 -4.42 -8.64
N PRO A 396 -8.46 -5.14 -7.57
CA PRO A 396 -9.54 -4.72 -6.67
C PRO A 396 -9.34 -3.32 -6.08
N LEU A 397 -8.11 -2.96 -5.73
CA LEU A 397 -7.77 -1.60 -5.26
C LEU A 397 -8.05 -0.57 -6.34
N GLY A 398 -7.54 -0.81 -7.56
CA GLY A 398 -7.78 0.04 -8.72
C GLY A 398 -9.28 0.16 -9.04
N ALA A 399 -10.03 -0.93 -8.92
CA ALA A 399 -11.47 -0.97 -9.16
C ALA A 399 -12.27 -0.13 -8.16
N VAL A 400 -12.00 -0.29 -6.86
CA VAL A 400 -12.69 0.47 -5.79
C VAL A 400 -12.39 1.96 -5.91
N MET A 401 -11.12 2.35 -6.09
CA MET A 401 -10.76 3.76 -6.26
C MET A 401 -11.38 4.35 -7.53
N ALA A 402 -11.37 3.61 -8.65
CA ALA A 402 -12.00 4.04 -9.90
C ALA A 402 -13.50 4.31 -9.71
N PHE A 403 -14.21 3.44 -8.99
CA PHE A 403 -15.62 3.66 -8.69
C PHE A 403 -15.85 4.86 -7.75
N LEU A 404 -15.13 4.96 -6.64
CA LEU A 404 -15.31 6.04 -5.66
C LEU A 404 -15.06 7.43 -6.27
N TYR A 405 -14.03 7.59 -7.10
CA TYR A 405 -13.76 8.83 -7.81
C TYR A 405 -14.80 9.10 -8.90
N SER A 406 -15.19 8.08 -9.69
CA SER A 406 -16.24 8.25 -10.71
C SER A 406 -17.57 8.67 -10.08
N PHE A 407 -17.92 8.07 -8.94
CA PHE A 407 -19.13 8.42 -8.19
C PHE A 407 -19.08 9.87 -7.70
N TYR A 408 -17.95 10.33 -7.16
CA TYR A 408 -17.75 11.73 -6.80
C TYR A 408 -17.93 12.68 -8.00
N ILE A 409 -17.35 12.38 -9.16
CA ILE A 409 -17.44 13.24 -10.35
C ILE A 409 -18.88 13.32 -10.86
N ILE A 410 -19.60 12.19 -10.87
CA ILE A 410 -21.02 12.15 -11.22
C ILE A 410 -21.82 12.96 -10.21
N LEU A 411 -21.54 12.80 -8.91
CA LEU A 411 -22.20 13.56 -7.85
C LEU A 411 -21.99 15.06 -8.04
N TYR A 412 -20.77 15.50 -8.34
CA TYR A 412 -20.45 16.90 -8.62
C TYR A 412 -21.16 17.40 -9.88
N ALA A 413 -21.12 16.64 -10.97
CA ALA A 413 -21.75 17.01 -12.25
C ALA A 413 -23.28 17.12 -12.16
N VAL A 414 -23.92 16.37 -11.26
CA VAL A 414 -25.38 16.40 -11.04
C VAL A 414 -25.78 17.41 -9.97
N LEU A 415 -25.23 17.28 -8.75
CA LEU A 415 -25.63 18.13 -7.62
C LEU A 415 -25.05 19.55 -7.73
N GLY A 416 -23.85 19.71 -8.28
CA GLY A 416 -23.22 21.02 -8.42
C GLY A 416 -24.13 22.04 -9.13
N PRO A 417 -24.61 21.75 -10.36
CA PRO A 417 -25.53 22.64 -11.07
C PRO A 417 -26.87 22.85 -10.37
N VAL A 418 -27.40 21.82 -9.70
CA VAL A 418 -28.66 21.93 -8.92
C VAL A 418 -28.49 22.91 -7.77
N LEU A 419 -27.41 22.81 -7.00
CA LEU A 419 -27.11 23.71 -5.90
C LEU A 419 -26.75 25.11 -6.40
N GLY A 420 -26.01 25.20 -7.51
CA GLY A 420 -25.75 26.48 -8.18
C GLY A 420 -27.04 27.20 -8.58
N LYS A 421 -28.04 26.46 -9.06
CA LYS A 421 -29.36 27.00 -9.39
C LYS A 421 -30.11 27.52 -8.16
N VAL A 422 -29.95 26.89 -6.99
CA VAL A 422 -30.50 27.38 -5.72
C VAL A 422 -29.89 28.74 -5.36
N ILE A 423 -28.57 28.88 -5.47
CA ILE A 423 -27.85 30.14 -5.21
C ILE A 423 -28.29 31.22 -6.20
N ASP A 424 -28.31 30.91 -7.50
CA ASP A 424 -28.71 31.85 -8.56
C ASP A 424 -30.17 32.30 -8.39
N ASN A 425 -31.08 31.39 -8.04
CA ASN A 425 -32.49 31.73 -7.79
C ASN A 425 -32.67 32.63 -6.56
N SER A 426 -31.95 32.37 -5.47
CA SER A 426 -31.97 33.25 -4.30
C SER A 426 -31.42 34.62 -4.65
N SER A 427 -30.31 34.69 -5.40
CA SER A 427 -29.72 35.95 -5.84
C SER A 427 -30.71 36.77 -6.68
N LYS A 428 -31.47 36.12 -7.57
CA LYS A 428 -32.54 36.79 -8.35
C LYS A 428 -33.69 37.29 -7.48
N ALA A 429 -34.12 36.49 -6.51
CA ALA A 429 -35.28 36.81 -5.68
C ALA A 429 -35.01 37.92 -4.66
N ASN A 430 -33.75 38.11 -4.25
CA ASN A 430 -33.36 39.00 -3.15
C ASN A 430 -32.33 40.06 -3.56
N ASP A 431 -32.45 40.61 -4.78
CA ASP A 431 -31.60 41.69 -5.31
C ASP A 431 -30.08 41.47 -5.12
N GLY A 432 -29.62 40.27 -5.45
CA GLY A 432 -28.22 39.87 -5.33
C GLY A 432 -27.87 39.11 -4.05
N ASP A 433 -28.68 39.20 -2.98
CA ASP A 433 -28.41 38.52 -1.71
C ASP A 433 -28.58 36.99 -1.82
N ILE A 434 -27.55 36.27 -1.43
CA ILE A 434 -27.50 34.81 -1.45
C ILE A 434 -27.64 34.19 -0.06
N ARG A 435 -27.71 34.96 1.02
CA ARG A 435 -27.84 34.43 2.39
C ARG A 435 -28.99 33.43 2.56
N PRO A 436 -30.20 33.64 1.99
CA PRO A 436 -31.26 32.64 2.05
C PRO A 436 -30.84 31.30 1.42
N ALA A 437 -30.14 31.32 0.28
CA ALA A 437 -29.56 30.11 -0.30
C ALA A 437 -28.44 29.51 0.57
N LEU A 438 -27.61 30.32 1.23
CA LEU A 438 -26.55 29.83 2.11
C LEU A 438 -27.12 29.06 3.31
N ILE A 439 -28.31 29.41 3.83
CA ILE A 439 -28.97 28.60 4.87
C ILE A 439 -29.17 27.17 4.38
N TYR A 440 -29.65 26.99 3.15
CA TYR A 440 -29.92 25.65 2.60
C TYR A 440 -28.64 24.95 2.12
N VAL A 441 -27.78 25.66 1.38
CA VAL A 441 -26.59 25.10 0.72
C VAL A 441 -25.40 25.02 1.67
N GLY A 442 -25.15 26.05 2.50
CA GLY A 442 -24.07 26.09 3.48
C GLY A 442 -24.44 25.54 4.85
N GLY A 443 -25.71 25.65 5.26
CA GLY A 443 -26.19 25.15 6.56
C GLY A 443 -26.81 23.75 6.48
N VAL A 444 -28.01 23.65 5.90
CA VAL A 444 -28.83 22.41 5.90
C VAL A 444 -28.11 21.27 5.18
N MET A 445 -27.60 21.49 3.96
CA MET A 445 -26.90 20.45 3.20
C MET A 445 -25.68 19.91 3.95
N TYR A 446 -24.82 20.79 4.48
CA TYR A 446 -23.63 20.36 5.24
C TYR A 446 -24.01 19.70 6.57
N THR A 447 -25.13 20.07 7.18
CA THR A 447 -25.68 19.34 8.35
C THR A 447 -26.11 17.93 7.97
N VAL A 448 -26.84 17.78 6.85
CA VAL A 448 -27.23 16.46 6.35
C VAL A 448 -26.01 15.62 6.04
N VAL A 449 -25.00 16.19 5.37
CA VAL A 449 -23.75 15.48 5.07
C VAL A 449 -22.98 15.12 6.34
N SER A 450 -22.90 16.02 7.32
CA SER A 450 -22.32 15.75 8.64
C SER A 450 -23.00 14.56 9.32
N VAL A 451 -24.34 14.51 9.32
CA VAL A 451 -25.11 13.39 9.89
C VAL A 451 -24.87 12.10 9.11
N VAL A 452 -24.89 12.14 7.78
CA VAL A 452 -24.65 10.96 6.93
C VAL A 452 -23.23 10.42 7.11
N LEU A 453 -22.23 11.30 7.11
CA LEU A 453 -20.83 10.95 7.34
C LEU A 453 -20.67 10.33 8.74
N MET A 454 -21.18 11.00 9.78
CA MET A 454 -21.14 10.51 11.17
C MET A 454 -21.81 9.14 11.28
N ALA A 455 -23.03 8.98 10.75
CA ALA A 455 -23.77 7.72 10.74
C ALA A 455 -22.99 6.61 10.01
N SER A 456 -22.34 6.94 8.89
CA SER A 456 -21.55 5.98 8.12
C SER A 456 -20.37 5.41 8.91
N THR A 457 -19.78 6.19 9.83
CA THR A 457 -18.68 5.72 10.69
C THR A 457 -19.10 4.61 11.64
N PHE A 458 -20.40 4.41 11.86
CA PHE A 458 -20.96 3.33 12.70
C PHE A 458 -21.37 2.07 11.91
N ILE A 459 -21.28 2.08 10.58
CA ILE A 459 -21.61 0.92 9.74
C ILE A 459 -20.59 -0.23 9.89
N PRO A 460 -19.27 0.04 9.86
CA PRO A 460 -18.22 -0.92 10.25
C PRO A 460 -18.48 -1.67 11.56
N LYS A 461 -18.26 -2.99 11.60
CA LYS A 461 -18.21 -3.72 12.88
C LYS A 461 -17.09 -3.18 13.77
N GLY A 462 -17.32 -3.10 15.08
CA GLY A 462 -16.32 -2.62 16.06
C GLY A 462 -16.22 -1.07 16.17
N SER A 463 -16.95 -0.33 15.35
CA SER A 463 -16.82 1.14 15.25
C SER A 463 -17.29 1.97 16.44
N PHE A 464 -18.01 1.41 17.40
CA PHE A 464 -18.54 2.21 18.52
C PHE A 464 -17.46 2.79 19.44
N ALA A 465 -16.25 2.22 19.44
CA ALA A 465 -15.11 2.80 20.13
C ALA A 465 -14.69 4.14 19.50
N PHE A 466 -14.10 5.05 20.30
CA PHE A 466 -13.60 6.33 19.80
C PHE A 466 -12.50 6.13 18.76
N ASN A 467 -11.54 5.25 19.05
CA ASN A 467 -10.46 4.80 18.17
C ASN A 467 -10.54 3.27 18.07
N PRO A 468 -11.40 2.74 17.20
CA PRO A 468 -11.59 1.30 17.09
C PRO A 468 -10.33 0.65 16.52
N SER A 469 -9.97 -0.51 17.08
CA SER A 469 -8.82 -1.29 16.62
C SER A 469 -9.08 -1.99 15.29
N LEU A 470 -10.33 -2.33 14.96
CA LEU A 470 -10.68 -3.18 13.82
C LEU A 470 -12.04 -2.83 13.18
N ILE A 471 -12.09 -2.87 11.85
CA ILE A 471 -13.30 -2.72 11.03
C ILE A 471 -13.47 -4.00 10.20
N ASP A 472 -14.49 -4.79 10.53
CA ASP A 472 -14.93 -6.03 9.84
C ASP A 472 -13.84 -7.12 9.68
N ASP A 473 -14.01 -8.19 10.47
CA ASP A 473 -13.27 -9.46 10.46
C ASP A 473 -12.74 -9.82 9.07
N THR A 474 -11.43 -9.67 8.95
CA THR A 474 -10.47 -10.29 8.02
C THR A 474 -9.29 -9.32 7.93
N ALA A 475 -8.32 -9.57 8.81
CA ALA A 475 -6.91 -9.41 8.52
C ALA A 475 -6.36 -7.96 8.47
N ILE A 476 -6.70 -7.11 9.43
CA ILE A 476 -5.68 -6.24 10.07
C ILE A 476 -5.19 -6.89 11.39
N GLU A 477 -5.74 -8.06 11.74
CA GLU A 477 -5.42 -8.83 12.94
C GLU A 477 -4.15 -9.69 12.85
N ASP A 478 -3.49 -9.81 11.70
CA ASP A 478 -2.27 -10.65 11.62
C ASP A 478 -0.99 -9.94 12.07
N GLU A 479 -1.04 -8.65 12.44
CA GLU A 479 0.12 -7.92 12.99
C GLU A 479 -0.10 -7.35 14.40
N GLU A 480 -1.34 -7.14 14.86
CA GLU A 480 -1.59 -6.50 16.18
C GLU A 480 -2.54 -7.26 17.13
N ASN A 481 -3.30 -8.27 16.69
CA ASN A 481 -4.12 -9.11 17.60
C ASN A 481 -3.41 -10.34 18.15
N LEU A 482 -2.17 -10.52 17.74
CA LEU A 482 -1.23 -11.49 18.28
C LEU A 482 -0.72 -11.08 19.67
N VAL A 483 -0.97 -9.82 20.05
CA VAL A 483 -0.51 -9.25 21.31
C VAL A 483 -1.52 -9.47 22.45
N GLU A 484 -2.82 -9.66 22.16
CA GLU A 484 -3.84 -9.89 23.20
C GLU A 484 -4.12 -11.37 23.50
N ASN A 485 -3.67 -12.31 22.64
CA ASN A 485 -3.77 -13.76 22.87
C ASN A 485 -2.41 -14.42 23.15
N TYR A 486 -1.45 -13.69 23.73
CA TYR A 486 -0.27 -14.32 24.34
C TYR A 486 -0.72 -15.09 25.58
N HIS A 487 -1.04 -16.36 25.39
CA HIS A 487 -1.11 -17.31 26.49
C HIS A 487 0.30 -17.83 26.74
N ASP A 488 1.09 -17.13 27.55
CA ASP A 488 2.35 -17.70 28.10
C ASP A 488 2.10 -19.02 28.87
N ASP A 489 0.84 -19.30 29.20
CA ASP A 489 0.36 -20.44 29.99
C ASP A 489 -0.39 -21.53 29.17
N PHE A 490 -0.19 -21.64 27.85
CA PHE A 490 -0.76 -22.79 27.11
C PHE A 490 -0.13 -24.10 27.63
N LYS A 491 -0.90 -24.90 28.38
CA LYS A 491 -0.43 -26.08 29.13
C LYS A 491 -0.76 -27.42 28.47
N GLU A 492 -1.55 -27.42 27.39
CA GLU A 492 -1.89 -28.66 26.71
C GLU A 492 -0.71 -29.08 25.81
N PRO A 493 -0.33 -30.38 25.80
CA PRO A 493 0.82 -30.83 25.04
C PRO A 493 0.57 -30.73 23.53
N VAL A 494 1.54 -30.17 22.80
CA VAL A 494 1.50 -30.06 21.33
C VAL A 494 2.55 -31.00 20.76
N LYS A 495 2.10 -32.07 20.11
CA LYS A 495 2.99 -33.16 19.67
C LYS A 495 3.51 -33.00 18.25
N ILE A 496 2.81 -32.25 17.40
CA ILE A 496 3.13 -32.06 15.99
C ILE A 496 3.39 -30.58 15.72
N ALA A 497 4.44 -30.28 14.98
CA ALA A 497 4.70 -28.95 14.48
C ALA A 497 4.88 -28.92 12.96
N VAL A 498 4.51 -27.78 12.38
CA VAL A 498 4.68 -27.47 10.97
C VAL A 498 5.54 -26.22 10.87
N ILE A 499 6.67 -26.32 10.17
CA ILE A 499 7.54 -25.17 9.90
C ILE A 499 7.42 -24.80 8.43
N GLY A 500 6.89 -23.62 8.11
CA GLY A 500 6.72 -23.18 6.73
C GLY A 500 6.26 -21.74 6.59
N GLY A 501 5.84 -21.34 5.39
CA GLY A 501 5.35 -19.97 5.14
C GLY A 501 4.06 -19.66 5.90
N SER A 502 3.77 -18.38 6.14
CA SER A 502 2.59 -17.91 6.88
C SER A 502 1.24 -18.22 6.20
N GLY A 503 1.21 -18.91 5.06
CA GLY A 503 -0.04 -19.37 4.43
C GLY A 503 -0.49 -20.76 4.88
N LEU A 504 0.36 -21.53 5.57
CA LEU A 504 0.11 -22.95 5.82
C LEU A 504 -0.74 -23.26 7.07
N TYR A 505 -0.96 -22.28 7.96
CA TYR A 505 -1.78 -22.49 9.17
C TYR A 505 -3.29 -22.30 8.93
N ASN A 506 -3.69 -21.69 7.80
CA ASN A 506 -5.11 -21.48 7.47
C ASN A 506 -5.69 -22.71 6.76
N LEU A 507 -5.73 -23.85 7.46
CA LEU A 507 -6.27 -25.11 6.95
C LEU A 507 -7.76 -25.25 7.29
N GLU A 508 -8.55 -25.63 6.29
CA GLU A 508 -9.94 -26.02 6.51
C GLU A 508 -10.00 -27.23 7.46
N GLY A 509 -10.68 -27.08 8.60
CA GLY A 509 -10.79 -28.12 9.63
C GLY A 509 -9.84 -27.97 10.83
N LEU A 510 -8.97 -26.95 10.86
CA LEU A 510 -8.22 -26.55 12.05
C LEU A 510 -8.78 -25.25 12.63
N GLU A 511 -9.09 -25.26 13.92
CA GLU A 511 -9.54 -24.09 14.68
C GLU A 511 -8.34 -23.47 15.40
N PHE A 512 -8.19 -22.14 15.31
CA PHE A 512 -7.17 -21.42 16.08
C PHE A 512 -7.44 -21.56 17.58
N VAL A 513 -6.40 -21.90 18.35
CA VAL A 513 -6.50 -22.06 19.81
C VAL A 513 -5.75 -20.96 20.54
N ALA A 514 -4.48 -20.77 20.20
CA ALA A 514 -3.60 -19.86 20.93
C ALA A 514 -2.41 -19.45 20.08
N GLU A 515 -1.71 -18.42 20.55
CA GLU A 515 -0.42 -18.03 20.02
C GLU A 515 0.57 -17.90 21.18
N VAL A 516 1.72 -18.53 21.02
CA VAL A 516 2.71 -18.67 22.10
C VAL A 516 4.08 -18.26 21.59
N SER A 517 4.86 -17.54 22.40
CA SER A 517 6.26 -17.22 22.06
C SER A 517 7.17 -17.58 23.23
N PRO A 518 7.42 -18.89 23.47
CA PRO A 518 8.26 -19.33 24.56
C PRO A 518 9.63 -18.64 24.53
N GLU A 519 10.05 -18.07 25.67
CA GLU A 519 11.40 -17.57 25.82
C GLU A 519 12.36 -18.75 25.99
N THR A 520 13.38 -18.83 25.13
CA THR A 520 14.35 -19.93 25.16
C THR A 520 15.72 -19.41 25.57
N PRO A 521 16.63 -20.27 26.07
CA PRO A 521 18.00 -19.88 26.35
C PRO A 521 18.78 -19.37 25.12
N TRP A 522 18.26 -19.56 23.91
CA TRP A 522 18.84 -19.10 22.65
C TRP A 522 18.09 -17.89 22.04
N GLY A 523 17.19 -17.27 22.80
CA GLY A 523 16.40 -16.11 22.38
C GLY A 523 14.96 -16.48 22.00
N LYS A 524 14.32 -15.59 21.24
CA LYS A 524 12.94 -15.77 20.76
C LYS A 524 12.90 -16.51 19.42
N PRO A 525 11.85 -17.30 19.15
CA PRO A 525 11.64 -17.89 17.83
C PRO A 525 11.48 -16.83 16.74
N SER A 526 11.52 -17.26 15.47
CA SER A 526 11.35 -16.41 14.28
C SER A 526 10.10 -15.56 14.33
N ASP A 527 9.04 -16.12 14.91
CA ASP A 527 7.77 -15.48 15.18
C ASP A 527 7.08 -16.23 16.33
N ALA A 528 5.97 -15.70 16.81
CA ALA A 528 5.12 -16.47 17.70
C ALA A 528 4.54 -17.71 16.99
N ILE A 529 4.43 -18.79 17.75
CA ILE A 529 3.98 -20.12 17.31
C ILE A 529 2.46 -20.15 17.44
N ILE A 530 1.79 -20.40 16.33
CA ILE A 530 0.33 -20.53 16.29
C ILE A 530 -0.03 -21.97 16.66
N ILE A 531 -0.92 -22.14 17.63
CA ILE A 531 -1.50 -23.42 17.99
C ILE A 531 -2.89 -23.50 17.41
N ALA A 532 -3.15 -24.52 16.61
CA ALA A 532 -4.48 -24.84 16.10
C ALA A 532 -4.89 -26.26 16.49
N LYS A 533 -6.19 -26.53 16.48
CA LYS A 533 -6.79 -27.79 16.91
C LYS A 533 -7.69 -28.35 15.84
N ASN A 534 -7.56 -29.64 15.53
CA ASN A 534 -8.51 -30.30 14.62
C ASN A 534 -9.81 -30.68 15.34
N GLN A 535 -10.83 -31.11 14.58
CA GLN A 535 -12.11 -31.56 15.14
C GLN A 535 -11.97 -32.76 16.10
N ALA A 536 -10.91 -33.56 15.97
CA ALA A 536 -10.60 -34.69 16.87
C ALA A 536 -9.88 -34.25 18.16
N GLY A 537 -9.55 -32.97 18.29
CA GLY A 537 -8.92 -32.38 19.46
C GLY A 537 -7.38 -32.37 19.46
N LEU A 538 -6.73 -32.73 18.36
CA LEU A 538 -5.27 -32.71 18.21
C LEU A 538 -4.75 -31.27 18.03
N HIS A 539 -3.78 -30.88 18.85
CA HIS A 539 -3.06 -29.62 18.69
C HIS A 539 -1.90 -29.74 17.71
N VAL A 540 -1.77 -28.76 16.83
CA VAL A 540 -0.69 -28.61 15.87
C VAL A 540 -0.08 -27.22 16.02
N ALA A 541 1.24 -27.17 16.19
CA ALA A 541 2.01 -25.93 16.23
C ALA A 541 2.40 -25.50 14.81
N PHE A 542 2.31 -24.22 14.50
CA PHE A 542 2.73 -23.64 13.23
C PHE A 542 3.74 -22.53 13.49
N LEU A 543 4.91 -22.64 12.87
CA LEU A 543 5.97 -21.66 12.97
C LEU A 543 6.35 -21.11 11.60
N ALA A 544 6.24 -19.78 11.46
CA ALA A 544 6.70 -19.06 10.28
C ALA A 544 8.23 -18.96 10.29
N ARG A 545 8.90 -19.78 9.47
CA ARG A 545 10.38 -19.86 9.47
C ARG A 545 11.07 -18.50 9.34
N HIS A 546 10.57 -17.65 8.46
CA HIS A 546 11.15 -16.34 8.16
C HIS A 546 10.42 -15.17 8.83
N GLY A 547 9.56 -15.46 9.81
CA GLY A 547 8.62 -14.49 10.35
C GLY A 547 7.45 -14.22 9.41
N ARG A 548 6.32 -13.76 9.95
CA ARG A 548 5.23 -13.20 9.15
C ARG A 548 5.73 -11.98 8.38
N GLY A 549 5.40 -11.90 7.11
CA GLY A 549 5.95 -10.87 6.20
C GLY A 549 7.34 -11.20 5.65
N HIS A 550 7.92 -12.36 5.97
CA HIS A 550 9.17 -12.88 5.39
C HIS A 550 10.40 -11.94 5.58
N TYR A 551 10.53 -11.32 6.76
CA TYR A 551 11.58 -10.32 7.01
C TYR A 551 12.94 -10.89 7.44
N LEU A 552 13.03 -12.18 7.81
CA LEU A 552 14.30 -12.83 8.15
C LEU A 552 14.94 -13.48 6.93
N THR A 553 16.19 -13.15 6.63
CA THR A 553 16.98 -13.90 5.64
C THR A 553 17.31 -15.30 6.16
N PRO A 554 17.66 -16.28 5.29
CA PRO A 554 17.98 -17.63 5.74
C PRO A 554 19.09 -17.72 6.80
N THR A 555 20.07 -16.81 6.75
CA THR A 555 21.15 -16.71 7.76
C THR A 555 20.66 -16.18 9.10
N GLU A 556 19.68 -15.27 9.11
CA GLU A 556 19.17 -14.61 10.31
C GLU A 556 18.09 -15.42 11.04
N VAL A 557 17.58 -16.51 10.44
CA VAL A 557 16.59 -17.37 11.08
C VAL A 557 17.15 -17.92 12.41
N PRO A 558 16.52 -17.63 13.56
CA PRO A 558 16.97 -18.08 14.89
C PRO A 558 16.65 -19.56 15.12
N SER A 559 17.26 -20.44 14.33
CA SER A 559 16.92 -21.88 14.26
C SER A 559 17.02 -22.60 15.61
N ARG A 560 17.97 -22.22 16.47
CA ARG A 560 18.08 -22.76 17.84
C ARG A 560 16.87 -22.41 18.70
N ALA A 561 16.45 -21.14 18.68
CA ALA A 561 15.27 -20.71 19.43
C ALA A 561 13.99 -21.35 18.87
N ASN A 562 13.88 -21.49 17.55
CA ASN A 562 12.75 -22.17 16.89
C ASN A 562 12.58 -23.61 17.39
N ILE A 563 13.63 -24.42 17.27
CA ILE A 563 13.58 -25.83 17.67
C ILE A 563 13.42 -25.96 19.19
N ALA A 564 14.08 -25.12 19.98
CA ALA A 564 13.93 -25.14 21.43
C ALA A 564 12.52 -24.77 21.89
N ALA A 565 11.90 -23.75 21.28
CA ALA A 565 10.53 -23.38 21.60
C ALA A 565 9.54 -24.51 21.25
N LEU A 566 9.71 -25.16 20.09
CA LEU A 566 8.90 -26.33 19.73
C LEU A 566 9.12 -27.50 20.70
N LYS A 567 10.36 -27.79 21.10
CA LYS A 567 10.65 -28.82 22.10
C LYS A 567 9.96 -28.53 23.43
N SER A 568 9.97 -27.28 23.90
CA SER A 568 9.32 -26.89 25.16
C SER A 568 7.80 -27.05 25.15
N LEU A 569 7.16 -27.02 23.97
CA LEU A 569 5.73 -27.29 23.81
C LEU A 569 5.39 -28.79 23.79
N GLY A 570 6.42 -29.65 23.79
CA GLY A 570 6.27 -31.11 23.76
C GLY A 570 6.27 -31.72 22.37
N VAL A 571 6.72 -30.98 21.34
CA VAL A 571 6.73 -31.45 19.95
C VAL A 571 7.67 -32.65 19.79
N GLU A 572 7.18 -33.68 19.11
CA GLU A 572 7.88 -34.93 18.80
C GLU A 572 8.08 -35.14 17.31
N ALA A 573 7.24 -34.52 16.46
CA ALA A 573 7.35 -34.57 15.01
C ALA A 573 7.25 -33.17 14.37
N ILE A 574 8.18 -32.86 13.48
CA ILE A 574 8.22 -31.63 12.68
C ILE A 574 8.05 -31.99 11.19
N ILE A 575 7.05 -31.38 10.55
CA ILE A 575 6.89 -31.37 9.10
C ILE A 575 7.26 -30.00 8.57
N ALA A 576 8.39 -29.92 7.87
CA ALA A 576 8.91 -28.66 7.35
C ALA A 576 8.61 -28.50 5.86
N PHE A 577 7.98 -27.40 5.46
CA PHE A 577 7.83 -27.05 4.04
C PHE A 577 8.91 -26.05 3.63
N SER A 578 9.52 -26.25 2.46
CA SER A 578 10.48 -25.29 1.92
C SER A 578 10.42 -25.17 0.41
N ALA A 579 10.58 -23.93 -0.08
CA ALA A 579 10.95 -23.65 -1.46
C ALA A 579 12.34 -24.23 -1.77
N VAL A 580 12.53 -24.75 -2.97
CA VAL A 580 13.82 -25.23 -3.47
C VAL A 580 13.97 -24.95 -4.97
N GLY A 581 15.22 -24.72 -5.39
CA GLY A 581 15.58 -24.76 -6.80
C GLY A 581 15.93 -26.19 -7.22
N SER A 582 15.57 -26.56 -8.45
CA SER A 582 15.89 -27.87 -9.01
C SER A 582 17.26 -27.90 -9.66
N LEU A 583 18.06 -28.92 -9.30
CA LEU A 583 19.34 -29.23 -9.95
C LEU A 583 19.20 -30.39 -10.95
N ARG A 584 17.99 -30.84 -11.28
CA ARG A 584 17.71 -32.04 -12.09
C ARG A 584 16.56 -31.79 -13.06
N GLU A 585 16.70 -32.20 -14.31
CA GLU A 585 15.68 -31.92 -15.34
C GLU A 585 14.33 -32.55 -14.98
N GLU A 586 14.35 -33.75 -14.40
CA GLU A 586 13.15 -34.51 -14.04
C GLU A 586 12.39 -33.94 -12.84
N LEU A 587 12.98 -33.02 -12.07
CA LEU A 587 12.35 -32.34 -10.94
C LEU A 587 11.86 -30.98 -11.39
N LYS A 588 10.63 -30.90 -11.87
CA LYS A 588 10.08 -29.70 -12.52
C LYS A 588 9.62 -28.67 -11.48
N PRO A 589 9.53 -27.38 -11.83
CA PRO A 589 8.82 -26.41 -11.02
C PRO A 589 7.40 -26.90 -10.71
N ARG A 590 6.94 -26.70 -9.47
CA ARG A 590 5.70 -27.18 -8.85
C ARG A 590 5.72 -28.62 -8.32
N ASP A 591 6.72 -29.43 -8.66
CA ASP A 591 6.85 -30.78 -8.09
C ASP A 591 7.11 -30.74 -6.58
N PHE A 592 6.63 -31.78 -5.90
CA PHE A 592 6.85 -32.02 -4.48
C PHE A 592 7.89 -33.12 -4.30
N ILE A 593 8.84 -32.92 -3.38
CA ILE A 593 9.96 -33.85 -3.19
C ILE A 593 10.18 -34.13 -1.71
N LEU A 594 10.31 -35.40 -1.35
CA LEU A 594 10.80 -35.85 -0.04
C LEU A 594 12.31 -36.15 -0.13
N PRO A 595 13.18 -35.29 0.41
CA PRO A 595 14.59 -35.58 0.50
C PRO A 595 14.84 -36.67 1.55
N SER A 596 15.83 -37.52 1.28
CA SER A 596 16.35 -38.51 2.24
C SER A 596 17.76 -38.16 2.74
N GLN A 597 18.47 -37.27 2.05
CA GLN A 597 19.83 -36.86 2.37
C GLN A 597 20.05 -35.35 2.19
N VAL A 598 21.06 -34.81 2.87
CA VAL A 598 21.43 -33.38 2.79
C VAL A 598 22.94 -33.18 2.81
N ILE A 599 23.43 -32.25 1.99
CA ILE A 599 24.80 -31.78 1.95
C ILE A 599 24.84 -30.37 2.54
N ASP A 600 25.71 -30.16 3.53
CA ASP A 600 25.90 -28.86 4.17
C ASP A 600 26.92 -28.00 3.40
N ARG A 601 26.45 -26.91 2.81
CA ARG A 601 27.26 -25.86 2.19
C ARG A 601 27.01 -24.49 2.83
N THR A 602 26.47 -24.47 4.05
CA THR A 602 26.43 -23.26 4.86
C THR A 602 27.84 -22.86 5.28
N LYS A 603 28.04 -21.59 5.63
CA LYS A 603 29.36 -20.99 5.90
C LYS A 603 29.76 -21.03 7.38
N GLY A 604 28.99 -21.70 8.24
CA GLY A 604 29.25 -21.79 9.68
C GLY A 604 28.98 -20.49 10.45
N ILE A 605 28.42 -19.46 9.80
CA ILE A 605 27.98 -18.22 10.45
C ILE A 605 26.65 -18.39 11.20
N ARG A 606 25.94 -19.49 10.90
CA ARG A 606 24.73 -19.91 11.60
C ARG A 606 25.11 -20.85 12.74
N PRO A 607 24.67 -20.60 13.97
CA PRO A 607 24.85 -21.57 15.05
C PRO A 607 24.12 -22.88 14.73
N SER A 608 24.87 -23.99 14.65
CA SER A 608 24.38 -25.27 14.11
C SER A 608 24.30 -26.41 15.11
N THR A 609 24.50 -26.11 16.39
CA THR A 609 24.40 -27.05 17.52
C THR A 609 23.92 -26.33 18.79
N PHE A 610 23.26 -27.05 19.68
CA PHE A 610 22.98 -26.67 21.06
C PHE A 610 24.15 -26.97 22.01
N PHE A 611 25.12 -27.79 21.60
CA PHE A 611 26.26 -28.24 22.39
C PHE A 611 27.47 -27.33 22.15
N GLU A 612 27.59 -26.30 22.98
CA GLU A 612 28.66 -25.31 22.96
C GLU A 612 29.17 -25.04 24.39
N ASP A 613 30.06 -24.04 24.55
CA ASP A 613 30.49 -23.52 25.86
C ASP A 613 31.04 -24.59 26.84
N GLY A 614 31.77 -25.59 26.34
CA GLY A 614 32.38 -26.63 27.18
C GLY A 614 31.48 -27.84 27.43
N LEU A 615 30.44 -28.04 26.62
CA LEU A 615 29.76 -29.33 26.47
C LEU A 615 29.82 -29.79 25.01
N VAL A 616 30.30 -31.01 24.78
CA VAL A 616 30.52 -31.59 23.46
C VAL A 616 29.67 -32.85 23.33
N ALA A 617 28.83 -32.89 22.31
CA ALA A 617 28.09 -34.09 21.90
C ALA A 617 28.19 -34.32 20.39
N HIS A 618 28.08 -35.58 20.00
CA HIS A 618 28.05 -35.98 18.59
C HIS A 618 26.76 -36.73 18.31
N ALA A 619 25.75 -35.99 17.86
CA ALA A 619 24.49 -36.57 17.43
C ALA A 619 24.70 -37.41 16.16
N MET A 620 24.11 -38.60 16.13
CA MET A 620 24.07 -39.40 14.90
C MET A 620 23.22 -38.67 13.86
N PHE A 621 23.79 -38.33 12.71
CA PHE A 621 23.13 -37.54 11.66
C PHE A 621 23.32 -38.15 10.25
N ALA A 622 23.61 -39.46 10.19
CA ALA A 622 23.78 -40.17 8.92
C ALA A 622 22.51 -40.12 8.06
N ASP A 623 21.35 -40.29 8.69
CA ASP A 623 20.03 -40.17 8.06
C ASP A 623 19.32 -38.95 8.66
N PRO A 624 19.32 -37.78 7.97
CA PRO A 624 18.87 -36.51 8.54
C PRO A 624 17.35 -36.36 8.62
N PHE A 625 16.59 -37.17 7.87
CA PHE A 625 15.13 -37.11 7.82
C PHE A 625 14.48 -38.41 8.36
N SER A 626 13.24 -38.31 8.85
CA SER A 626 12.51 -39.44 9.44
C SER A 626 11.82 -40.30 8.37
N ALA A 627 12.31 -41.52 8.18
CA ALA A 627 11.71 -42.51 7.27
C ALA A 627 10.24 -42.82 7.59
N VAL A 628 9.86 -42.79 8.88
CA VAL A 628 8.48 -43.07 9.30
C VAL A 628 7.55 -41.93 8.84
N LEU A 629 7.97 -40.67 9.01
CA LEU A 629 7.22 -39.52 8.52
C LEU A 629 7.21 -39.46 6.99
N GLU A 630 8.32 -39.83 6.33
CA GLU A 630 8.39 -39.94 4.87
C GLU A 630 7.32 -40.89 4.33
N GLU A 631 7.17 -42.08 4.92
CA GLU A 631 6.17 -43.07 4.48
C GLU A 631 4.72 -42.58 4.67
N VAL A 632 4.43 -41.89 5.78
CA VAL A 632 3.12 -41.25 6.00
C VAL A 632 2.82 -40.22 4.91
N ILE A 633 3.79 -39.36 4.59
CA ILE A 633 3.61 -38.32 3.57
C ILE A 633 3.48 -38.95 2.18
N TRP A 634 4.32 -39.94 1.87
CA TRP A 634 4.32 -40.64 0.60
C TRP A 634 3.01 -41.37 0.32
N ALA A 635 2.36 -41.91 1.35
CA ALA A 635 1.05 -42.55 1.22
C ALA A 635 -0.03 -41.57 0.70
N GLN A 636 0.09 -40.28 1.03
CA GLN A 636 -0.87 -39.24 0.64
C GLN A 636 -0.50 -38.49 -0.65
N ARG A 637 0.57 -38.89 -1.35
CA ARG A 637 1.08 -38.19 -2.55
C ARG A 637 0.03 -37.91 -3.64
N ALA A 638 -1.01 -38.75 -3.75
CA ALA A 638 -2.04 -38.64 -4.76
C ALA A 638 -2.98 -37.42 -4.59
N VAL A 639 -2.96 -36.75 -3.43
CA VAL A 639 -3.75 -35.52 -3.19
C VAL A 639 -3.12 -34.27 -3.80
N VAL A 640 -1.86 -34.37 -4.26
CA VAL A 640 -1.17 -33.32 -4.98
C VAL A 640 -1.61 -33.39 -6.44
N GLU A 641 -2.29 -32.35 -6.90
CA GLU A 641 -2.80 -32.25 -8.27
C GLU A 641 -1.83 -31.44 -9.14
N ASP A 642 -1.78 -31.75 -10.44
CA ASP A 642 -1.00 -31.02 -11.45
C ASP A 642 0.50 -30.86 -11.15
N ALA A 643 1.08 -31.79 -10.38
CA ALA A 643 2.50 -31.84 -10.06
C ALA A 643 2.96 -33.28 -9.79
N ASP A 644 4.21 -33.59 -10.12
CA ASP A 644 4.80 -34.89 -9.83
C ASP A 644 5.30 -34.92 -8.36
N PHE A 645 5.29 -36.11 -7.76
CA PHE A 645 5.78 -36.33 -6.39
C PHE A 645 6.99 -37.28 -6.41
N HIS A 646 8.12 -36.80 -5.90
CA HIS A 646 9.39 -37.52 -5.88
C HIS A 646 9.83 -37.83 -4.44
N ARG A 647 10.68 -38.84 -4.28
CA ARG A 647 11.33 -39.17 -3.01
C ARG A 647 12.76 -39.64 -3.22
N GLN A 648 13.49 -39.86 -2.12
CA GLN A 648 14.88 -40.35 -2.14
C GLN A 648 15.84 -39.43 -2.91
N LYS A 649 15.72 -38.12 -2.68
CA LYS A 649 16.55 -37.09 -3.30
C LYS A 649 17.52 -36.48 -2.29
N THR A 650 18.63 -35.93 -2.81
CA THR A 650 19.67 -35.28 -2.00
C THR A 650 19.57 -33.76 -2.11
N LEU A 651 19.37 -33.09 -0.98
CA LEU A 651 19.40 -31.63 -0.88
C LEU A 651 20.83 -31.12 -0.73
N ILE A 652 21.11 -29.93 -1.25
CA ILE A 652 22.26 -29.12 -0.84
C ILE A 652 21.77 -27.84 -0.17
N CYS A 653 22.22 -27.59 1.06
CA CYS A 653 21.87 -26.38 1.79
C CYS A 653 22.99 -25.36 1.67
N MET A 654 22.78 -24.29 0.91
CA MET A 654 23.71 -23.17 0.79
C MET A 654 23.39 -22.05 1.79
N GLU A 655 24.30 -21.08 1.92
CA GLU A 655 24.13 -19.96 2.85
C GLU A 655 23.10 -18.90 2.40
N GLY A 656 23.02 -18.59 1.09
CA GLY A 656 22.26 -17.43 0.62
C GLY A 656 22.85 -16.08 1.11
N PRO A 657 22.09 -14.97 1.02
CA PRO A 657 20.74 -14.86 0.46
C PRO A 657 20.70 -14.83 -1.08
N GLN A 658 21.84 -14.65 -1.74
CA GLN A 658 21.91 -14.71 -3.19
C GLN A 658 21.67 -16.15 -3.67
N PHE A 659 21.02 -16.29 -4.83
CA PHE A 659 21.00 -17.56 -5.55
C PHE A 659 22.41 -17.95 -6.02
N SER A 660 22.57 -19.22 -6.35
CA SER A 660 23.84 -19.76 -6.86
C SER A 660 24.28 -19.05 -8.13
N THR A 661 25.60 -18.98 -8.31
CA THR A 661 26.19 -18.83 -9.64
C THR A 661 26.05 -20.13 -10.43
N ARG A 662 26.12 -20.05 -11.77
CA ARG A 662 26.04 -21.26 -12.63
C ARG A 662 27.15 -22.27 -12.32
N ALA A 663 28.33 -21.78 -11.95
CA ALA A 663 29.45 -22.63 -11.56
C ALA A 663 29.14 -23.41 -10.27
N GLU A 664 28.52 -22.76 -9.29
CA GLU A 664 28.07 -23.41 -8.06
C GLU A 664 26.99 -24.46 -8.34
N SER A 665 25.96 -24.14 -9.13
CA SER A 665 24.91 -25.11 -9.49
C SER A 665 25.48 -26.34 -10.22
N ASN A 666 26.41 -26.15 -11.16
CA ASN A 666 27.08 -27.25 -11.85
C ASN A 666 28.00 -28.08 -10.94
N MET A 667 28.66 -27.43 -9.97
CA MET A 667 29.42 -28.12 -8.93
C MET A 667 28.50 -28.95 -8.03
N TYR A 668 27.35 -28.41 -7.62
CA TYR A 668 26.40 -29.16 -6.79
C TYR A 668 25.81 -30.35 -7.53
N ARG A 669 25.53 -30.21 -8.83
CA ARG A 669 25.13 -31.33 -9.71
C ARG A 669 26.19 -32.43 -9.77
N SER A 670 27.49 -32.07 -9.81
CA SER A 670 28.58 -33.04 -9.84
C SER A 670 28.78 -33.78 -8.52
N PHE A 671 28.30 -33.23 -7.39
CA PHE A 671 28.22 -33.95 -6.11
C PHE A 671 27.09 -34.98 -6.05
N GLY A 672 26.21 -35.00 -7.06
CA GLY A 672 25.01 -35.84 -7.03
C GLY A 672 23.80 -35.14 -6.37
N ALA A 673 23.89 -33.87 -5.98
CA ALA A 673 22.74 -33.16 -5.40
C ALA A 673 21.61 -32.98 -6.42
N ASP A 674 20.38 -33.07 -5.94
CA ASP A 674 19.16 -33.02 -6.76
C ASP A 674 18.42 -31.69 -6.63
N LEU A 675 18.51 -31.05 -5.47
CA LEU A 675 17.77 -29.86 -5.10
C LEU A 675 18.66 -28.91 -4.31
N ILE A 676 18.43 -27.60 -4.44
CA ILE A 676 19.11 -26.58 -3.66
C ILE A 676 18.17 -25.86 -2.71
N ASN A 677 18.65 -25.65 -1.48
CA ASN A 677 17.90 -25.07 -0.39
C ASN A 677 18.77 -24.11 0.43
N MET A 678 18.15 -23.30 1.30
CA MET A 678 18.85 -22.35 2.17
C MET A 678 18.48 -22.45 3.65
N SER A 679 17.59 -23.37 4.07
CA SER A 679 16.93 -23.36 5.38
C SER A 679 16.96 -24.68 6.15
N VAL A 680 17.08 -25.83 5.48
CA VAL A 680 17.04 -27.17 6.09
C VAL A 680 18.18 -27.38 7.09
N LEU A 681 19.29 -26.68 6.91
CA LEU A 681 20.37 -26.62 7.89
C LEU A 681 20.54 -25.18 8.43
N PRO A 682 20.62 -25.01 9.75
CA PRO A 682 20.81 -26.05 10.76
C PRO A 682 19.52 -26.69 11.33
N GLU A 683 18.33 -26.39 10.80
CA GLU A 683 17.04 -26.84 11.34
C GLU A 683 16.98 -28.36 11.63
N ALA A 684 17.39 -29.21 10.68
CA ALA A 684 17.39 -30.66 10.84
C ALA A 684 18.42 -31.17 11.86
N LYS A 685 19.62 -30.56 11.93
CA LYS A 685 20.65 -30.90 12.93
C LYS A 685 20.16 -30.61 14.34
N LEU A 686 19.54 -29.45 14.52
CA LEU A 686 18.99 -29.03 15.80
C LEU A 686 17.79 -29.87 16.21
N ALA A 687 16.91 -30.24 15.28
CA ALA A 687 15.82 -31.18 15.55
C ALA A 687 16.35 -32.55 16.03
N ARG A 688 17.42 -33.05 15.41
CA ARG A 688 18.11 -34.27 15.86
C ARG A 688 18.63 -34.15 17.29
N GLU A 689 19.33 -33.06 17.60
CA GLU A 689 19.86 -32.80 18.95
C GLU A 689 18.76 -32.58 20.00
N ALA A 690 17.56 -32.17 19.58
CA ALA A 690 16.40 -32.06 20.44
C ALA A 690 15.58 -33.37 20.53
N GLU A 691 16.04 -34.46 19.91
CA GLU A 691 15.34 -35.75 19.85
C GLU A 691 13.93 -35.64 19.22
N ILE A 692 13.79 -34.82 18.17
CA ILE A 692 12.54 -34.59 17.44
C ILE A 692 12.64 -35.22 16.05
N ALA A 693 11.60 -35.96 15.65
CA ALA A 693 11.48 -36.50 14.30
C ALA A 693 11.29 -35.36 13.30
N TYR A 694 12.07 -35.32 12.23
CA TYR A 694 12.05 -34.21 11.27
C TYR A 694 11.92 -34.73 9.84
N GLN A 695 10.96 -34.22 9.08
CA GLN A 695 10.85 -34.47 7.64
C GLN A 695 10.61 -33.16 6.90
N MET A 696 11.41 -32.90 5.86
CA MET A 696 11.16 -31.77 4.96
C MET A 696 10.34 -32.23 3.75
N ILE A 697 9.44 -31.36 3.30
CA ILE A 697 8.70 -31.44 2.04
C ILE A 697 9.20 -30.26 1.21
N CYS A 698 9.94 -30.56 0.14
CA CYS A 698 10.47 -29.57 -0.77
C CYS A 698 9.48 -29.30 -1.89
N MET A 699 9.26 -28.02 -2.18
CA MET A 699 8.43 -27.56 -3.29
C MET A 699 9.34 -26.90 -4.31
N SER A 700 9.51 -27.55 -5.46
CA SER A 700 10.33 -27.01 -6.55
C SER A 700 9.68 -25.73 -7.08
N THR A 701 10.44 -24.63 -7.13
CA THR A 701 9.93 -23.34 -7.61
C THR A 701 10.45 -22.97 -8.99
N ASP A 702 11.57 -23.54 -9.39
CA ASP A 702 12.34 -23.16 -10.56
C ASP A 702 13.45 -24.19 -10.79
N TYR A 703 14.01 -24.23 -11.98
CA TYR A 703 15.34 -24.80 -12.16
C TYR A 703 16.36 -23.77 -11.68
N ASP A 704 17.32 -24.19 -10.86
CA ASP A 704 18.42 -23.33 -10.46
C ASP A 704 19.19 -22.87 -11.71
N CYS A 705 20.09 -21.88 -11.56
CA CYS A 705 20.66 -21.12 -12.69
C CYS A 705 21.49 -21.92 -13.73
N TRP A 706 21.62 -23.25 -13.57
CA TRP A 706 22.24 -24.16 -14.53
C TRP A 706 21.47 -24.27 -15.86
N LYS A 707 20.17 -23.97 -15.90
CA LYS A 707 19.35 -24.07 -17.12
C LYS A 707 19.38 -22.76 -17.92
N GLU A 708 20.24 -22.70 -18.93
CA GLU A 708 20.57 -21.46 -19.65
C GLU A 708 19.48 -20.96 -20.63
N HIS A 709 18.55 -21.82 -21.05
CA HIS A 709 17.54 -21.52 -22.07
C HIS A 709 16.13 -21.20 -21.51
N GLU A 710 15.95 -21.22 -20.19
CA GLU A 710 14.75 -20.71 -19.52
C GLU A 710 15.00 -19.30 -18.96
N VAL A 711 13.92 -18.56 -18.70
CA VAL A 711 13.98 -17.23 -18.09
C VAL A 711 14.79 -17.34 -16.79
N ALA A 712 15.76 -16.44 -16.59
CA ALA A 712 16.56 -16.42 -15.36
C ALA A 712 15.66 -16.46 -14.11
N VAL A 713 16.10 -17.16 -13.07
CA VAL A 713 15.37 -17.26 -11.80
C VAL A 713 15.08 -15.86 -11.27
N THR A 714 13.80 -15.46 -11.31
CA THR A 714 13.35 -14.19 -10.76
C THR A 714 12.55 -14.43 -9.48
N VAL A 715 12.59 -13.46 -8.57
CA VAL A 715 11.80 -13.51 -7.32
C VAL A 715 10.31 -13.62 -7.64
N GLU A 716 9.84 -12.95 -8.70
CA GLU A 716 8.46 -13.00 -9.15
C GLU A 716 8.03 -14.41 -9.56
N ALA A 717 8.87 -15.15 -10.29
CA ALA A 717 8.57 -16.52 -10.72
C ALA A 717 8.54 -17.48 -9.53
N VAL A 718 9.51 -17.35 -8.61
CA VAL A 718 9.55 -18.14 -7.37
C VAL A 718 8.30 -17.87 -6.52
N VAL A 719 7.92 -16.61 -6.34
CA VAL A 719 6.71 -16.23 -5.58
C VAL A 719 5.44 -16.74 -6.26
N ALA A 720 5.34 -16.68 -7.59
CA ALA A 720 4.19 -17.19 -8.32
C ALA A 720 4.03 -18.71 -8.13
N ASN A 721 5.11 -19.47 -8.28
CA ASN A 721 5.08 -20.93 -8.09
C ASN A 721 4.85 -21.32 -6.62
N LEU A 722 5.39 -20.57 -5.65
CA LEU A 722 5.06 -20.77 -4.24
C LEU A 722 3.59 -20.55 -3.92
N LYS A 723 2.99 -19.48 -4.47
CA LYS A 723 1.55 -19.23 -4.34
C LYS A 723 0.73 -20.36 -4.95
N ALA A 724 1.10 -20.82 -6.15
CA ALA A 724 0.45 -21.96 -6.80
C ALA A 724 0.59 -23.25 -5.97
N ASN A 725 1.76 -23.49 -5.36
CA ASN A 725 2.01 -24.66 -4.53
C ASN A 725 1.33 -24.58 -3.15
N THR A 726 0.95 -23.40 -2.68
CA THR A 726 0.33 -23.22 -1.35
C THR A 726 -0.95 -24.04 -1.22
N GLY A 727 -1.80 -24.08 -2.26
CA GLY A 727 -3.03 -24.89 -2.24
C GLY A 727 -2.74 -26.40 -2.16
N ASN A 728 -1.77 -26.90 -2.93
CA ASN A 728 -1.33 -28.29 -2.86
C ASN A 728 -0.70 -28.62 -1.50
N ALA A 729 0.11 -27.72 -0.94
CA ALA A 729 0.73 -27.89 0.37
C ALA A 729 -0.30 -27.96 1.50
N GLN A 730 -1.34 -27.12 1.45
CA GLN A 730 -2.44 -27.15 2.40
C GLN A 730 -3.23 -28.46 2.33
N ARG A 731 -3.60 -28.91 1.12
CA ARG A 731 -4.29 -30.19 0.92
C ARG A 731 -3.46 -31.38 1.42
N LEU A 732 -2.18 -31.40 1.06
CA LEU A 732 -1.26 -32.44 1.51
C LEU A 732 -1.14 -32.43 3.03
N LEU A 733 -0.96 -31.27 3.64
CA LEU A 733 -0.86 -31.15 5.10
C LEU A 733 -2.13 -31.69 5.79
N SER A 734 -3.32 -31.29 5.34
CA SER A 734 -4.58 -31.81 5.88
C SER A 734 -4.69 -33.34 5.74
N ALA A 735 -4.21 -33.91 4.63
CA ALA A 735 -4.25 -35.34 4.39
C ALA A 735 -3.26 -36.14 5.24
N ILE A 736 -2.07 -35.59 5.55
CA ILE A 736 -1.03 -36.30 6.31
C ILE A 736 -1.22 -36.20 7.83
N LEU A 737 -1.85 -35.13 8.34
CA LEU A 737 -1.97 -34.88 9.78
C LEU A 737 -2.53 -36.08 10.57
N PRO A 738 -3.60 -36.78 10.12
CA PRO A 738 -4.09 -37.98 10.83
C PRO A 738 -3.06 -39.11 10.93
N GLY A 739 -2.28 -39.35 9.87
CA GLY A 739 -1.24 -40.39 9.87
C GLY A 739 -0.03 -40.00 10.73
N VAL A 740 0.33 -38.71 10.75
CA VAL A 740 1.39 -38.20 11.64
C VAL A 740 0.96 -38.33 13.09
N GLN A 741 -0.32 -38.03 13.40
CA GLN A 741 -0.89 -38.23 14.73
C GLN A 741 -0.75 -39.68 15.20
N GLU A 742 -1.14 -40.65 14.38
CA GLU A 742 -1.03 -42.08 14.72
C GLU A 742 0.43 -42.50 15.00
N VAL A 743 1.37 -42.01 14.20
CA VAL A 743 2.80 -42.31 14.36
C VAL A 743 3.36 -41.71 15.65
N VAL A 744 2.93 -40.51 16.03
CA VAL A 744 3.33 -39.89 17.29
C VAL A 744 2.68 -40.59 18.49
N GLU A 745 1.38 -40.86 18.46
CA GLU A 745 0.65 -41.54 19.54
C GLU A 745 1.16 -42.96 19.80
N SER A 746 1.63 -43.65 18.76
CA SER A 746 2.25 -44.97 18.88
C SER A 746 3.71 -44.93 19.36
N GLY A 747 4.31 -43.74 19.52
CA GLY A 747 5.73 -43.56 19.88
C GLY A 747 6.72 -43.88 18.75
N LYS A 748 6.24 -44.25 17.56
CA LYS A 748 7.09 -44.59 16.41
C LYS A 748 7.81 -43.38 15.82
N ALA A 749 7.29 -42.17 16.03
CA ALA A 749 7.93 -40.94 15.57
C ALA A 749 9.36 -40.79 16.12
N THR A 750 9.51 -41.03 17.43
CA THR A 750 10.76 -40.82 18.18
C THR A 750 11.51 -42.11 18.46
N GLU A 751 11.11 -43.22 17.85
CA GLU A 751 11.79 -44.52 17.96
C GLU A 751 13.25 -44.39 17.51
N GLY A 752 14.19 -44.66 18.42
CA GLY A 752 15.63 -44.49 18.19
C GLY A 752 16.17 -43.06 18.35
N LEU A 753 15.30 -42.06 18.56
CA LEU A 753 15.68 -40.69 18.91
C LEU A 753 15.63 -40.45 20.42
N ASP A 754 14.60 -40.96 21.10
CA ASP A 754 14.41 -40.76 22.54
C ASP A 754 15.59 -41.33 23.34
N GLY A 755 16.23 -40.49 24.14
CA GLY A 755 17.43 -40.84 24.92
C GLY A 755 18.73 -40.94 24.14
N SER A 756 18.73 -40.77 22.82
CA SER A 756 19.93 -40.86 21.98
C SER A 756 21.01 -39.84 22.37
N MET A 757 20.61 -38.63 22.75
CA MET A 757 21.53 -37.56 23.10
C MET A 757 22.14 -37.72 24.49
N ARG A 758 21.52 -38.52 25.36
CA ARG A 758 22.09 -38.88 26.67
C ARG A 758 23.46 -39.51 26.53
N PHE A 759 23.63 -40.36 25.50
CA PHE A 759 24.87 -41.09 25.22
C PHE A 759 25.76 -40.39 24.19
N ALA A 760 25.27 -39.35 23.51
CA ALA A 760 26.04 -38.58 22.53
C ALA A 760 27.07 -37.64 23.16
N CYS A 761 26.89 -37.25 24.43
CA CYS A 761 27.80 -36.33 25.13
C CYS A 761 29.13 -37.02 25.48
N MET A 762 30.24 -36.47 24.97
CA MET A 762 31.59 -36.96 25.25
C MET A 762 32.27 -36.25 26.42
N THR A 763 31.80 -35.06 26.80
CA THR A 763 32.41 -34.29 27.89
C THR A 763 32.21 -34.98 29.23
N ALA A 764 33.33 -35.30 29.90
CA ALA A 764 33.35 -35.88 31.23
C ALA A 764 32.61 -34.98 32.24
N PRO A 765 31.81 -35.53 33.19
CA PRO A 765 30.97 -34.76 34.12
C PRO A 765 31.67 -33.60 34.83
N GLU A 766 32.93 -33.78 35.24
CA GLU A 766 33.75 -32.80 35.95
C GLU A 766 34.28 -31.65 35.08
N LYS A 767 34.16 -31.76 33.74
CA LYS A 767 34.57 -30.73 32.77
C LYS A 767 33.39 -29.97 32.15
N ARG A 768 32.16 -30.36 32.47
CA ARG A 768 30.96 -29.74 31.90
C ARG A 768 30.78 -28.34 32.46
N SER A 769 30.60 -27.37 31.57
CA SER A 769 30.27 -26.01 31.99
C SER A 769 28.89 -25.96 32.64
N LYS A 770 28.80 -25.28 33.79
CA LYS A 770 27.54 -25.11 34.52
C LYS A 770 26.50 -24.38 33.68
N SER A 771 26.91 -23.34 32.95
CA SER A 771 26.00 -22.56 32.09
C SER A 771 25.49 -23.38 30.92
N ALA A 772 26.34 -24.19 30.28
CA ALA A 772 25.95 -25.04 29.16
C ALA A 772 24.93 -26.11 29.60
N VAL A 773 25.18 -26.77 30.74
CA VAL A 773 24.24 -27.75 31.31
C VAL A 773 22.90 -27.10 31.68
N GLN A 774 22.91 -25.91 32.29
CA GLN A 774 21.69 -25.17 32.61
C GLN A 774 20.86 -24.82 31.37
N LYS A 775 21.49 -24.41 30.27
CA LYS A 775 20.78 -24.15 29.01
C LYS A 775 20.17 -25.44 28.45
N LEU A 776 20.91 -26.55 28.49
CA LEU A 776 20.45 -27.83 27.92
C LEU A 776 19.40 -28.52 28.78
N GLU A 777 19.31 -28.23 30.06
CA GLU A 777 18.21 -28.68 30.93
C GLU A 777 16.84 -28.24 30.39
N PHE A 778 16.78 -27.13 29.64
CA PHE A 778 15.58 -26.68 28.94
C PHE A 778 15.15 -27.64 27.82
N LEU A 779 16.09 -28.28 27.13
CA LEU A 779 15.82 -29.18 25.99
C LEU A 779 15.71 -30.66 26.41
N LEU A 780 16.62 -31.09 27.29
CA LEU A 780 16.86 -32.49 27.66
C LEU A 780 16.98 -32.59 29.19
N PRO A 781 15.86 -32.42 29.92
CA PRO A 781 15.87 -32.35 31.38
C PRO A 781 16.42 -33.64 32.00
N GLY A 782 17.35 -33.50 32.94
CA GLY A 782 17.95 -34.60 33.69
C GLY A 782 19.00 -35.43 32.94
N TYR A 783 19.36 -35.07 31.70
CA TYR A 783 20.34 -35.86 30.93
C TYR A 783 21.78 -35.64 31.41
N TYR A 784 22.12 -34.40 31.77
CA TYR A 784 23.50 -34.02 32.10
C TYR A 784 23.58 -33.46 33.51
N THR A 785 24.39 -34.09 34.35
CA THR A 785 24.68 -33.63 35.71
C THR A 785 26.00 -32.87 35.78
N ILE A 786 26.09 -31.95 36.74
CA ILE A 786 27.31 -31.26 37.15
C ILE A 786 27.82 -31.97 38.42
N CYS A 787 29.10 -32.35 38.46
CA CYS A 787 29.72 -32.77 39.71
C CYS A 787 29.91 -31.54 40.62
N ASN A 788 29.40 -31.61 41.85
CA ASN A 788 29.61 -30.57 42.86
C ASN A 788 31.07 -30.44 43.27
#